data_AF-F0VC13-F1
#
_entry.id   AF-F0VC13-F1
#
_cell.length_a   1.000
_cell.length_b   1.000
_cell.length_c   1.000
_cell.angle_alpha   90.00
_cell.angle_beta   90.00
_cell.angle_gamma   90.00
#
_symmetry.space_group_name_H-M   'P 1'
#
loop_
_entity.id
_entity.type
_entity.pdbx_description
1 polymer ?
#
loop_
_entity_poly.entity_id
_entity_poly.type
_entity_poly.pdbx_seq_one_letter_code
_entity_poly.pdbx_strand_id
1 'polypeptide(L)'
;MPVRFDGQVAIVTGAGGGLGRSYALLLAARGAKVLVNDVGAALSGGASDASKAKPPADQVVAEIRARGGEAAADYNSVLDGQKIIDHALSLFGRVDILINNAGVLRDTSFMKMTEQDWNLVLDVHVKGAYACTKAAWPVMQKQNYGRIIMTASAAGLYGNFGQANYSAAKSALVGFTKTLAFEGAKKNILVNCIAPLAGTRMTATVLPPDLVEAMKPDYVAPLVAFLCSKECRDSGQVLEVGAGWVASVRWQRNIGHSFAPPLSPDDIAREWKQIRDFSGDVAYPASLQDSMLMVMQRLQQEPKQAKITGVEQRDALNGKAEKQAGAAAVGGSTPIGKAGLIFKLMAAYIRNAPDARQKLQDKVDSVFGFNVTDGKTTRSWSINLKKGNAGGGVEEGLHSAPDVVFTMAGEHFVSVCLGKLNPQMAFVQGKMKIKGSMQKATKFTPSLFPPIPKELVDMDDAGKAVEAYMKASNVPLSQPPRGSDGEPPAQAKQQAGEPANSKAATGRGGAPEAPSPRAKQLKSMTLYEVMKRHLATAEGEQLVKKIKSVYRLNILPKKGAAPVKVILDLKNMPPTIREEDDREHAACDCTITLLDEDFVKLALGKMNPQLAFIQGKIKLKGSMQAALKFTPDIFPKTSRL
;
A
#
# COMPACT_ATOMS: atom_id res chain seq x y z
N MET A 1 -6.92 -26.17 -6.30
CA MET A 1 -8.07 -26.83 -5.64
C MET A 1 -9.32 -25.97 -5.86
N PRO A 2 -10.53 -26.54 -5.87
CA PRO A 2 -11.76 -25.77 -5.94
C PRO A 2 -11.94 -24.90 -4.68
N VAL A 3 -12.55 -23.72 -4.84
CA VAL A 3 -12.94 -22.87 -3.70
C VAL A 3 -14.03 -23.59 -2.89
N ARG A 4 -13.85 -23.64 -1.57
CA ARG A 4 -14.68 -24.35 -0.59
C ARG A 4 -14.77 -23.55 0.72
N PHE A 5 -15.82 -23.81 1.49
CA PHE A 5 -16.12 -23.14 2.78
C PHE A 5 -16.39 -24.14 3.90
N ASP A 6 -15.89 -25.38 3.76
CA ASP A 6 -16.09 -26.45 4.73
C ASP A 6 -15.68 -26.01 6.14
N GLY A 7 -16.62 -26.13 7.09
CA GLY A 7 -16.45 -25.69 8.48
C GLY A 7 -16.53 -24.18 8.73
N GLN A 8 -16.97 -23.38 7.75
CA GLN A 8 -17.19 -21.93 7.90
C GLN A 8 -18.67 -21.59 8.03
N VAL A 9 -18.97 -20.53 8.77
CA VAL A 9 -20.33 -20.01 8.95
C VAL A 9 -20.51 -18.71 8.19
N ALA A 10 -21.54 -18.65 7.35
CA ALA A 10 -21.91 -17.48 6.57
C ALA A 10 -23.27 -16.92 6.97
N ILE A 11 -23.35 -15.62 7.17
CA ILE A 11 -24.59 -14.87 7.35
C ILE A 11 -24.84 -14.06 6.08
N VAL A 12 -26.02 -14.22 5.49
CA VAL A 12 -26.45 -13.44 4.32
C VAL A 12 -27.72 -12.69 4.69
N THR A 13 -27.69 -11.36 4.65
CA THR A 13 -28.87 -10.53 4.97
C THR A 13 -29.70 -10.25 3.73
N GLY A 14 -31.03 -10.26 3.85
CA GLY A 14 -31.96 -10.17 2.71
C GLY A 14 -31.82 -11.38 1.77
N ALA A 15 -31.68 -12.58 2.35
CA ALA A 15 -31.38 -13.81 1.63
C ALA A 15 -32.60 -14.60 1.14
N GLY A 16 -33.82 -14.10 1.40
CA GLY A 16 -35.08 -14.75 0.99
C GLY A 16 -35.37 -14.67 -0.52
N GLY A 17 -34.56 -13.95 -1.30
CA GLY A 17 -34.72 -13.85 -2.75
C GLY A 17 -33.53 -13.19 -3.46
N GLY A 18 -33.62 -13.14 -4.80
CA GLY A 18 -32.66 -12.45 -5.66
C GLY A 18 -31.20 -12.82 -5.39
N LEU A 19 -30.34 -11.80 -5.33
CA LEU A 19 -28.89 -11.92 -5.09
C LEU A 19 -28.58 -12.68 -3.78
N GLY A 20 -29.21 -12.30 -2.68
CA GLY A 20 -28.99 -12.93 -1.36
C GLY A 20 -29.28 -14.43 -1.36
N ARG A 21 -30.37 -14.86 -2.03
CA ARG A 21 -30.67 -16.28 -2.22
C ARG A 21 -29.59 -17.01 -3.00
N SER A 22 -29.13 -16.46 -4.13
CA SER A 22 -28.06 -17.07 -4.93
C SER A 22 -26.73 -17.15 -4.18
N TYR A 23 -26.41 -16.17 -3.33
CA TYR A 23 -25.24 -16.22 -2.45
C TYR A 23 -25.36 -17.37 -1.43
N ALA A 24 -26.51 -17.46 -0.74
CA ALA A 24 -26.77 -18.48 0.26
C ALA A 24 -26.70 -19.91 -0.32
N LEU A 25 -27.35 -20.14 -1.47
CA LEU A 25 -27.33 -21.42 -2.19
C LEU A 25 -25.92 -21.82 -2.63
N LEU A 26 -25.15 -20.90 -3.21
CA LEU A 26 -23.80 -21.18 -3.67
C LEU A 26 -22.83 -21.47 -2.51
N LEU A 27 -22.89 -20.70 -1.42
CA LEU A 27 -22.05 -20.92 -0.25
C LEU A 27 -22.35 -22.27 0.41
N ALA A 28 -23.63 -22.62 0.57
CA ALA A 28 -24.04 -23.91 1.14
C ALA A 28 -23.61 -25.10 0.26
N ALA A 29 -23.83 -25.03 -1.06
CA ALA A 29 -23.35 -26.04 -2.01
C ALA A 29 -21.80 -26.19 -2.02
N ARG A 30 -21.08 -25.20 -1.48
CA ARG A 30 -19.62 -25.17 -1.34
C ARG A 30 -19.14 -25.45 0.10
N GLY A 31 -20.03 -25.92 1.00
CA GLY A 31 -19.68 -26.44 2.32
C GLY A 31 -19.85 -25.46 3.50
N ALA A 32 -20.36 -24.25 3.27
CA ALA A 32 -20.67 -23.32 4.36
C ALA A 32 -21.94 -23.73 5.11
N LYS A 33 -21.97 -23.49 6.42
CA LYS A 33 -23.22 -23.43 7.19
C LYS A 33 -23.81 -22.03 7.05
N VAL A 34 -25.06 -21.91 6.63
CA VAL A 34 -25.63 -20.61 6.23
C VAL A 34 -26.78 -20.17 7.14
N LEU A 35 -26.66 -18.99 7.76
CA LEU A 35 -27.79 -18.27 8.33
C LEU A 35 -28.42 -17.39 7.23
N VAL A 36 -29.65 -17.74 6.87
CA VAL A 36 -30.46 -17.05 5.86
C VAL A 36 -31.33 -16.02 6.58
N ASN A 37 -30.86 -14.77 6.65
CA ASN A 37 -31.62 -13.68 7.27
C ASN A 37 -32.55 -13.02 6.23
N ASP A 38 -33.85 -12.96 6.52
CA ASP A 38 -34.82 -12.17 5.75
C ASP A 38 -36.06 -11.81 6.59
N VAL A 39 -36.41 -10.52 6.64
CA VAL A 39 -37.59 -10.00 7.37
C VAL A 39 -38.93 -10.25 6.64
N GLY A 40 -38.90 -10.79 5.41
CA GLY A 40 -40.10 -11.08 4.61
C GLY A 40 -40.79 -9.88 3.98
N ALA A 41 -40.26 -8.67 4.18
CA ALA A 41 -40.87 -7.39 3.79
C ALA A 41 -41.01 -7.19 2.26
N ALA A 42 -41.90 -6.28 1.88
CA ALA A 42 -41.96 -5.76 0.50
C ALA A 42 -40.70 -4.94 0.14
N LEU A 43 -40.42 -4.76 -1.16
CA LEU A 43 -39.27 -3.93 -1.61
C LEU A 43 -39.36 -2.46 -1.15
N SER A 44 -40.57 -1.97 -0.90
CA SER A 44 -40.85 -0.65 -0.33
C SER A 44 -40.68 -0.59 1.20
N GLY A 45 -40.26 -1.68 1.85
CA GLY A 45 -40.14 -1.78 3.31
C GLY A 45 -41.46 -1.94 4.07
N GLY A 46 -42.57 -2.20 3.37
CA GLY A 46 -43.86 -2.54 3.98
C GLY A 46 -43.94 -3.99 4.47
N ALA A 47 -45.04 -4.32 5.15
CA ALA A 47 -45.32 -5.66 5.68
C ALA A 47 -45.19 -6.78 4.64
N SER A 48 -44.91 -7.99 5.12
CA SER A 48 -44.88 -9.19 4.29
C SER A 48 -46.26 -9.50 3.71
N ASP A 49 -46.27 -10.10 2.51
CA ASP A 49 -47.48 -10.62 1.90
C ASP A 49 -47.98 -11.84 2.70
N ALA A 50 -49.04 -11.62 3.49
CA ALA A 50 -49.64 -12.61 4.38
C ALA A 50 -50.26 -13.82 3.66
N SER A 51 -50.41 -13.77 2.33
CA SER A 51 -50.87 -14.93 1.54
C SER A 51 -49.80 -16.01 1.35
N LYS A 52 -48.53 -15.73 1.70
CA LYS A 52 -47.43 -16.69 1.55
C LYS A 52 -47.40 -17.73 2.67
N ALA A 53 -47.60 -19.00 2.29
CA ALA A 53 -47.62 -20.14 3.21
C ALA A 53 -46.34 -20.36 4.05
N LYS A 54 -45.18 -19.78 3.65
CA LYS A 54 -43.93 -19.79 4.43
C LYS A 54 -43.14 -18.49 4.21
N PRO A 55 -42.46 -17.94 5.23
CA PRO A 55 -41.53 -16.81 5.08
C PRO A 55 -40.44 -17.07 4.02
N PRO A 56 -39.93 -16.02 3.33
CA PRO A 56 -38.90 -16.19 2.29
C PRO A 56 -37.61 -16.88 2.77
N ALA A 57 -37.18 -16.65 4.01
CA ALA A 57 -36.01 -17.30 4.59
C ALA A 57 -36.19 -18.83 4.68
N ASP A 58 -37.34 -19.31 5.16
CA ASP A 58 -37.64 -20.75 5.26
C ASP A 58 -37.63 -21.46 3.91
N GLN A 59 -38.10 -20.80 2.85
CA GLN A 59 -38.11 -21.36 1.50
C GLN A 59 -36.68 -21.64 1.01
N VAL A 60 -35.76 -20.70 1.24
CA VAL A 60 -34.34 -20.84 0.86
C VAL A 60 -33.61 -21.84 1.75
N VAL A 61 -33.94 -21.89 3.05
CA VAL A 61 -33.40 -22.92 3.97
C VAL A 61 -33.85 -24.33 3.58
N ALA A 62 -35.13 -24.50 3.23
CA ALA A 62 -35.65 -25.77 2.75
C ALA A 62 -34.96 -26.20 1.44
N GLU A 63 -34.73 -25.26 0.53
CA GLU A 63 -34.01 -25.51 -0.72
C GLU A 63 -32.53 -25.88 -0.49
N ILE A 64 -31.83 -25.21 0.43
CA ILE A 64 -30.46 -25.57 0.82
C ILE A 64 -30.40 -26.99 1.40
N ARG A 65 -31.31 -27.32 2.33
CA ARG A 65 -31.38 -28.64 2.97
C ARG A 65 -31.73 -29.75 1.97
N ALA A 66 -32.65 -29.50 1.03
CA ALA A 66 -32.97 -30.43 -0.05
C ALA A 66 -31.78 -30.71 -1.00
N ARG A 67 -30.81 -29.79 -1.07
CA ARG A 67 -29.55 -29.93 -1.80
C ARG A 67 -28.40 -30.48 -0.93
N GLY A 68 -28.69 -30.95 0.29
CA GLY A 68 -27.70 -31.53 1.21
C GLY A 68 -26.83 -30.51 1.97
N GLY A 69 -27.17 -29.22 1.95
CA GLY A 69 -26.46 -28.18 2.69
C GLY A 69 -27.02 -27.91 4.09
N GLU A 70 -26.19 -27.35 4.97
CA GLU A 70 -26.61 -26.90 6.30
C GLU A 70 -27.05 -25.43 6.28
N ALA A 71 -28.29 -25.16 6.68
CA ALA A 71 -28.79 -23.80 6.85
C ALA A 71 -29.88 -23.67 7.92
N ALA A 72 -30.04 -22.44 8.43
CA ALA A 72 -31.10 -22.01 9.34
C ALA A 72 -31.64 -20.64 8.92
N ALA A 73 -32.89 -20.35 9.29
CA ALA A 73 -33.56 -19.09 8.98
C ALA A 73 -33.41 -18.09 10.13
N ASP A 74 -33.33 -16.81 9.79
CA ASP A 74 -33.39 -15.71 10.74
C ASP A 74 -34.34 -14.62 10.22
N TYR A 75 -35.12 -14.02 11.12
CA TYR A 75 -36.19 -13.06 10.79
C TYR A 75 -35.94 -11.67 11.40
N ASN A 76 -34.78 -11.44 12.01
CA ASN A 76 -34.48 -10.19 12.69
C ASN A 76 -34.23 -9.08 11.66
N SER A 77 -34.58 -7.84 12.03
CA SER A 77 -34.19 -6.67 11.24
C SER A 77 -32.67 -6.52 11.25
N VAL A 78 -32.08 -6.07 10.14
CA VAL A 78 -30.66 -5.71 10.10
C VAL A 78 -30.29 -4.57 11.06
N LEU A 79 -31.28 -3.80 11.52
CA LEU A 79 -31.11 -2.83 12.61
C LEU A 79 -30.80 -3.52 13.95
N ASP A 80 -31.33 -4.72 14.18
CA ASP A 80 -31.04 -5.58 15.32
C ASP A 80 -29.81 -6.48 15.08
N GLY A 81 -28.76 -5.93 14.46
CA GLY A 81 -27.60 -6.70 14.00
C GLY A 81 -26.98 -7.64 15.05
N GLN A 82 -27.01 -7.28 16.34
CA GLN A 82 -26.56 -8.14 17.43
C GLN A 82 -27.37 -9.45 17.52
N LYS A 83 -28.71 -9.40 17.40
CA LYS A 83 -29.57 -10.60 17.45
C LYS A 83 -29.24 -11.57 16.31
N ILE A 84 -28.96 -11.06 15.11
CA ILE A 84 -28.57 -11.88 13.95
C ILE A 84 -27.24 -12.60 14.21
N ILE A 85 -26.24 -11.91 14.78
CA ILE A 85 -24.94 -12.51 15.09
C ILE A 85 -25.07 -13.51 16.24
N ASP A 86 -25.79 -13.19 17.30
CA ASP A 86 -26.01 -14.08 18.44
C ASP A 86 -26.76 -15.36 18.03
N HIS A 87 -27.70 -15.26 17.08
CA HIS A 87 -28.40 -16.42 16.51
C HIS A 87 -27.48 -17.32 15.66
N ALA A 88 -26.57 -16.73 14.87
CA ALA A 88 -25.54 -17.52 14.18
C ALA A 88 -24.58 -18.21 15.16
N LEU A 89 -24.21 -17.53 16.26
CA LEU A 89 -23.35 -18.08 17.30
C LEU A 89 -24.04 -19.20 18.09
N SER A 90 -25.33 -19.08 18.42
CA SER A 90 -26.04 -20.12 19.18
C SER A 90 -26.26 -21.39 18.36
N LEU A 91 -26.46 -21.28 17.05
CA LEU A 91 -26.65 -22.41 16.15
C LEU A 91 -25.34 -23.07 15.69
N PHE A 92 -24.30 -22.26 15.41
CA PHE A 92 -23.10 -22.73 14.72
C PHE A 92 -21.77 -22.43 15.42
N GLY A 93 -21.79 -21.71 16.56
CA GLY A 93 -20.63 -21.46 17.41
C GLY A 93 -19.58 -20.47 16.89
N ARG A 94 -19.74 -19.94 15.68
CA ARG A 94 -18.77 -19.04 15.00
C ARG A 94 -19.44 -18.19 13.92
N VAL A 95 -18.75 -17.15 13.45
CA VAL A 95 -19.15 -16.36 12.26
C VAL A 95 -17.89 -16.03 11.44
N ASP A 96 -17.81 -16.49 10.19
CA ASP A 96 -16.65 -16.30 9.32
C ASP A 96 -16.92 -15.31 8.18
N ILE A 97 -18.14 -15.32 7.66
CA ILE A 97 -18.57 -14.57 6.49
C ILE A 97 -19.83 -13.77 6.84
N LEU A 98 -19.83 -12.47 6.53
CA LEU A 98 -21.01 -11.61 6.61
C LEU A 98 -21.23 -10.91 5.25
N ILE A 99 -22.37 -11.15 4.62
CA ILE A 99 -22.76 -10.49 3.38
C ILE A 99 -23.91 -9.52 3.68
N ASN A 100 -23.60 -8.23 3.75
CA ASN A 100 -24.57 -7.16 3.91
C ASN A 100 -25.23 -6.89 2.55
N ASN A 101 -26.38 -7.54 2.31
CA ASN A 101 -27.12 -7.52 1.05
C ASN A 101 -28.57 -7.01 1.21
N ALA A 102 -29.15 -7.02 2.41
CA ALA A 102 -30.49 -6.50 2.67
C ALA A 102 -30.67 -5.07 2.14
N GLY A 103 -31.84 -4.79 1.56
CA GLY A 103 -32.09 -3.52 0.91
C GLY A 103 -33.55 -3.31 0.46
N VAL A 104 -33.95 -2.05 0.46
CA VAL A 104 -35.26 -1.54 0.01
C VAL A 104 -35.07 -0.40 -1.00
N LEU A 105 -36.11 -0.06 -1.76
CA LEU A 105 -36.15 1.13 -2.64
C LEU A 105 -37.28 2.07 -2.24
N ARG A 106 -37.01 3.38 -2.39
CA ARG A 106 -37.95 4.50 -2.27
C ARG A 106 -37.57 5.58 -3.27
N ASP A 107 -37.76 5.25 -4.53
CA ASP A 107 -37.35 6.06 -5.67
C ASP A 107 -38.39 7.16 -5.95
N THR A 108 -37.94 8.41 -5.97
CA THR A 108 -38.75 9.60 -6.26
C THR A 108 -37.83 10.79 -6.54
N SER A 109 -38.30 11.80 -7.27
CA SER A 109 -37.49 13.00 -7.51
C SER A 109 -37.15 13.70 -6.19
N PHE A 110 -35.99 14.33 -6.09
CA PHE A 110 -35.48 14.88 -4.83
C PHE A 110 -36.48 15.83 -4.13
N MET A 111 -37.15 16.69 -4.90
CA MET A 111 -38.21 17.59 -4.40
C MET A 111 -39.46 16.88 -3.83
N LYS A 112 -39.69 15.62 -4.20
CA LYS A 112 -40.82 14.78 -3.76
C LYS A 112 -40.40 13.74 -2.71
N MET A 113 -39.14 13.72 -2.29
CA MET A 113 -38.61 12.75 -1.35
C MET A 113 -39.00 13.13 0.07
N THR A 114 -39.77 12.26 0.75
CA THR A 114 -40.12 12.48 2.15
C THR A 114 -38.93 12.10 3.06
N GLU A 115 -38.91 12.65 4.28
CA GLU A 115 -37.94 12.20 5.29
C GLU A 115 -38.08 10.71 5.60
N GLN A 116 -39.29 10.15 5.51
CA GLN A 116 -39.52 8.71 5.70
C GLN A 116 -38.85 7.88 4.59
N ASP A 117 -38.95 8.31 3.32
CA ASP A 117 -38.28 7.67 2.19
C ASP A 117 -36.75 7.76 2.27
N TRP A 118 -36.23 8.86 2.82
CA TRP A 118 -34.80 9.06 3.09
C TRP A 118 -34.31 8.16 4.23
N ASN A 119 -34.96 8.26 5.40
CA ASN A 119 -34.57 7.56 6.61
C ASN A 119 -34.67 6.04 6.47
N LEU A 120 -35.75 5.51 5.87
CA LEU A 120 -35.93 4.07 5.67
C LEU A 120 -34.79 3.48 4.81
N VAL A 121 -34.35 4.18 3.78
CA VAL A 121 -33.25 3.73 2.90
C VAL A 121 -31.91 3.78 3.64
N LEU A 122 -31.60 4.86 4.37
CA LEU A 122 -30.37 4.91 5.18
C LEU A 122 -30.35 3.89 6.32
N ASP A 123 -31.48 3.70 7.01
CA ASP A 123 -31.60 2.75 8.12
C ASP A 123 -31.35 1.32 7.65
N VAL A 124 -32.02 0.86 6.59
CA VAL A 124 -31.83 -0.52 6.09
C VAL A 124 -30.44 -0.72 5.50
N HIS A 125 -29.99 0.17 4.60
CA HIS A 125 -28.76 -0.07 3.83
C HIS A 125 -27.48 0.29 4.59
N VAL A 126 -27.45 1.41 5.32
CA VAL A 126 -26.22 1.91 5.98
C VAL A 126 -26.18 1.50 7.44
N LYS A 127 -27.21 1.84 8.22
CA LYS A 127 -27.25 1.54 9.67
C LYS A 127 -27.39 0.04 9.93
N GLY A 128 -28.15 -0.68 9.10
CA GLY A 128 -28.24 -2.14 9.13
C GLY A 128 -26.90 -2.82 8.85
N ALA A 129 -26.23 -2.44 7.76
CA ALA A 129 -24.89 -2.96 7.45
C ALA A 129 -23.86 -2.61 8.55
N TYR A 130 -23.95 -1.41 9.13
CA TYR A 130 -23.16 -1.02 10.30
C TYR A 130 -23.47 -1.93 11.51
N ALA A 131 -24.74 -2.13 11.88
CA ALA A 131 -25.14 -2.89 13.06
C ALA A 131 -24.71 -4.36 12.98
N CYS A 132 -24.98 -5.03 11.86
CA CYS A 132 -24.54 -6.41 11.61
C CYS A 132 -23.01 -6.53 11.65
N THR A 133 -22.31 -5.61 10.98
CA THR A 133 -20.84 -5.62 10.93
C THR A 133 -20.21 -5.33 12.29
N LYS A 134 -20.77 -4.39 13.05
CA LYS A 134 -20.32 -4.01 14.40
C LYS A 134 -20.44 -5.17 15.38
N ALA A 135 -21.53 -5.93 15.32
CA ALA A 135 -21.75 -7.13 16.13
C ALA A 135 -20.83 -8.30 15.72
N ALA A 136 -20.57 -8.49 14.42
CA ALA A 136 -19.68 -9.55 13.92
C ALA A 136 -18.19 -9.26 14.20
N TRP A 137 -17.80 -7.99 14.26
CA TRP A 137 -16.42 -7.55 14.39
C TRP A 137 -15.63 -8.19 15.56
N PRO A 138 -16.10 -8.16 16.83
CA PRO A 138 -15.37 -8.79 17.94
C PRO A 138 -15.21 -10.31 17.78
N VAL A 139 -16.19 -10.99 17.19
CA VAL A 139 -16.13 -12.43 16.88
C VAL A 139 -15.00 -12.70 15.89
N MET A 140 -15.01 -11.99 14.76
CA MET A 140 -13.99 -12.13 13.71
C MET A 140 -12.58 -11.73 14.20
N GLN A 141 -12.47 -10.71 15.06
CA GLN A 141 -11.20 -10.31 15.67
C GLN A 141 -10.63 -11.39 16.61
N LYS A 142 -11.47 -12.04 17.43
CA LYS A 142 -11.07 -13.13 18.32
C LYS A 142 -10.59 -14.35 17.53
N GLN A 143 -11.24 -14.64 16.39
CA GLN A 143 -10.89 -15.72 15.48
C GLN A 143 -9.63 -15.44 14.63
N ASN A 144 -9.20 -14.18 14.49
CA ASN A 144 -8.25 -13.72 13.46
C ASN A 144 -8.66 -14.19 12.04
N TYR A 145 -9.97 -14.19 11.77
CA TYR A 145 -10.55 -14.47 10.46
C TYR A 145 -11.89 -13.77 10.33
N GLY A 146 -12.07 -13.04 9.23
CA GLY A 146 -13.36 -12.52 8.82
C GLY A 146 -13.40 -12.18 7.34
N ARG A 147 -14.57 -12.29 6.72
CA ARG A 147 -14.81 -11.87 5.34
C ARG A 147 -16.15 -11.13 5.28
N ILE A 148 -16.12 -9.87 4.86
CA ILE A 148 -17.29 -8.99 4.90
C ILE A 148 -17.52 -8.41 3.50
N ILE A 149 -18.75 -8.52 3.02
CA ILE A 149 -19.17 -7.94 1.73
C ILE A 149 -20.18 -6.83 2.00
N MET A 150 -19.92 -5.68 1.38
CA MET A 150 -20.84 -4.53 1.34
C MET A 150 -21.44 -4.40 -0.06
N THR A 151 -22.77 -4.32 -0.14
CA THR A 151 -23.48 -4.21 -1.43
C THR A 151 -23.78 -2.74 -1.76
N ALA A 152 -22.93 -2.10 -2.55
CA ALA A 152 -23.18 -0.80 -3.19
C ALA A 152 -24.09 -0.96 -4.43
N SER A 153 -24.01 -0.04 -5.39
CA SER A 153 -24.67 -0.11 -6.71
C SER A 153 -24.01 0.87 -7.68
N ALA A 154 -24.24 0.71 -8.99
CA ALA A 154 -23.84 1.70 -9.99
C ALA A 154 -24.46 3.09 -9.70
N ALA A 155 -25.71 3.15 -9.19
CA ALA A 155 -26.35 4.40 -8.75
C ALA A 155 -25.58 5.07 -7.59
N GLY A 156 -24.95 4.30 -6.69
CA GLY A 156 -24.05 4.85 -5.68
C GLY A 156 -22.70 5.34 -6.25
N LEU A 157 -22.16 4.68 -7.26
CA LEU A 157 -20.88 5.06 -7.86
C LEU A 157 -20.98 6.28 -8.78
N TYR A 158 -22.09 6.41 -9.51
CA TYR A 158 -22.24 7.37 -10.62
C TYR A 158 -23.44 8.32 -10.47
N GLY A 159 -24.30 8.10 -9.48
CA GLY A 159 -25.61 8.75 -9.35
C GLY A 159 -26.67 8.09 -10.24
N ASN A 160 -27.94 8.28 -9.88
CA ASN A 160 -29.08 7.99 -10.76
C ASN A 160 -30.25 8.94 -10.46
N PHE A 161 -31.03 9.29 -11.49
CA PHE A 161 -32.18 10.18 -11.34
C PHE A 161 -33.25 9.53 -10.44
N GLY A 162 -33.84 10.32 -9.54
CA GLY A 162 -34.87 9.83 -8.62
C GLY A 162 -34.37 8.94 -7.47
N GLN A 163 -33.05 8.80 -7.29
CA GLN A 163 -32.46 7.87 -6.31
C GLN A 163 -31.48 8.56 -5.34
N ALA A 164 -31.78 9.78 -4.88
CA ALA A 164 -30.85 10.57 -4.05
C ALA A 164 -30.50 9.86 -2.72
N ASN A 165 -31.52 9.38 -1.99
CA ASN A 165 -31.39 8.54 -0.79
C ASN A 165 -30.59 7.26 -1.04
N TYR A 166 -30.93 6.52 -2.10
CA TYR A 166 -30.32 5.23 -2.43
C TYR A 166 -28.87 5.38 -2.89
N SER A 167 -28.59 6.37 -3.75
CA SER A 167 -27.23 6.71 -4.18
C SER A 167 -26.37 7.08 -2.97
N ALA A 168 -26.84 7.98 -2.09
CA ALA A 168 -26.13 8.34 -0.86
C ALA A 168 -25.85 7.12 0.03
N ALA A 169 -26.84 6.26 0.25
CA ALA A 169 -26.69 5.04 1.03
C ALA A 169 -25.64 4.08 0.43
N LYS A 170 -25.70 3.85 -0.89
CA LYS A 170 -24.78 2.95 -1.58
C LYS A 170 -23.36 3.52 -1.70
N SER A 171 -23.18 4.83 -1.81
CA SER A 171 -21.86 5.49 -1.71
C SER A 171 -21.26 5.41 -0.30
N ALA A 172 -22.08 5.54 0.76
CA ALA A 172 -21.62 5.43 2.14
C ALA A 172 -20.99 4.06 2.42
N LEU A 173 -21.55 2.99 1.85
CA LEU A 173 -21.00 1.63 1.93
C LEU A 173 -19.61 1.48 1.27
N VAL A 174 -19.31 2.26 0.23
CA VAL A 174 -17.96 2.31 -0.38
C VAL A 174 -16.96 2.91 0.62
N GLY A 175 -17.28 4.06 1.22
CA GLY A 175 -16.44 4.69 2.24
C GLY A 175 -16.22 3.78 3.46
N PHE A 176 -17.30 3.18 3.96
CA PHE A 176 -17.26 2.24 5.09
C PHE A 176 -16.36 1.03 4.80
N THR A 177 -16.45 0.46 3.60
CA THR A 177 -15.56 -0.62 3.13
C THR A 177 -14.08 -0.21 3.19
N LYS A 178 -13.73 0.97 2.66
CA LYS A 178 -12.33 1.44 2.61
C LYS A 178 -11.75 1.58 4.02
N THR A 179 -12.50 2.12 4.97
CA THR A 179 -12.04 2.27 6.37
C THR A 179 -11.87 0.91 7.05
N LEU A 180 -12.88 0.04 7.02
CA LEU A 180 -12.80 -1.27 7.67
C LEU A 180 -11.74 -2.18 7.06
N ALA A 181 -11.41 -2.03 5.78
CA ALA A 181 -10.31 -2.74 5.15
C ALA A 181 -8.95 -2.46 5.81
N PHE A 182 -8.71 -1.23 6.28
CA PHE A 182 -7.51 -0.88 7.04
C PHE A 182 -7.56 -1.39 8.49
N GLU A 183 -8.70 -1.25 9.17
CA GLU A 183 -8.86 -1.70 10.57
C GLU A 183 -8.79 -3.22 10.71
N GLY A 184 -9.35 -3.96 9.75
CA GLY A 184 -9.40 -5.42 9.74
C GLY A 184 -8.09 -6.11 9.35
N ALA A 185 -7.18 -5.41 8.68
CA ALA A 185 -5.99 -6.00 8.05
C ALA A 185 -5.11 -6.81 9.02
N LYS A 186 -4.84 -6.26 10.22
CA LYS A 186 -4.02 -6.93 11.26
C LYS A 186 -4.68 -8.18 11.87
N LYS A 187 -5.97 -8.40 11.60
CA LYS A 187 -6.78 -9.51 12.12
C LYS A 187 -7.29 -10.45 11.04
N ASN A 188 -6.77 -10.33 9.80
CA ASN A 188 -7.24 -11.12 8.64
C ASN A 188 -8.78 -11.03 8.49
N ILE A 189 -9.32 -9.85 8.76
CA ILE A 189 -10.68 -9.46 8.42
C ILE A 189 -10.57 -8.67 7.12
N LEU A 190 -11.06 -9.24 6.01
CA LEU A 190 -11.07 -8.59 4.70
C LEU A 190 -12.47 -8.07 4.42
N VAL A 191 -12.57 -6.81 3.98
CA VAL A 191 -13.85 -6.14 3.71
C VAL A 191 -13.82 -5.62 2.28
N ASN A 192 -14.73 -6.08 1.43
CA ASN A 192 -14.80 -5.70 0.02
C ASN A 192 -16.22 -5.23 -0.34
N CYS A 193 -16.31 -4.41 -1.38
CA CYS A 193 -17.56 -3.85 -1.86
C CYS A 193 -17.86 -4.35 -3.27
N ILE A 194 -19.11 -4.70 -3.52
CA ILE A 194 -19.63 -4.98 -4.86
C ILE A 194 -20.67 -3.94 -5.27
N ALA A 195 -20.71 -3.61 -6.56
CA ALA A 195 -21.78 -2.88 -7.22
C ALA A 195 -22.41 -3.83 -8.25
N PRO A 196 -23.41 -4.64 -7.86
CA PRO A 196 -23.96 -5.68 -8.72
C PRO A 196 -24.98 -5.10 -9.71
N LEU A 197 -24.99 -5.67 -10.92
CA LEU A 197 -26.04 -5.52 -11.90
C LEU A 197 -26.65 -6.91 -12.14
N ALA A 198 -27.89 -7.10 -11.71
CA ALA A 198 -28.62 -8.35 -11.88
C ALA A 198 -30.12 -8.12 -12.06
N GLY A 199 -30.75 -8.96 -12.88
CA GLY A 199 -32.20 -9.10 -12.99
C GLY A 199 -32.78 -9.67 -11.71
N THR A 200 -33.60 -8.88 -11.03
CA THR A 200 -34.27 -9.22 -9.77
C THR A 200 -35.61 -8.50 -9.74
N ARG A 201 -36.47 -8.81 -8.74
CA ARG A 201 -37.69 -8.02 -8.46
C ARG A 201 -37.41 -6.51 -8.31
N MET A 202 -36.19 -6.12 -7.93
CA MET A 202 -35.78 -4.72 -7.75
C MET A 202 -35.46 -4.01 -9.06
N THR A 203 -34.95 -4.73 -10.07
CA THR A 203 -34.51 -4.16 -11.36
C THR A 203 -35.50 -4.39 -12.49
N ALA A 204 -36.46 -5.31 -12.33
CA ALA A 204 -37.55 -5.56 -13.28
C ALA A 204 -38.53 -4.37 -13.44
N THR A 205 -38.42 -3.33 -12.61
CA THR A 205 -39.15 -2.05 -12.77
C THR A 205 -38.51 -1.13 -13.81
N VAL A 206 -37.26 -1.37 -14.21
CA VAL A 206 -36.47 -0.48 -15.09
C VAL A 206 -35.76 -1.20 -16.24
N LEU A 207 -35.67 -2.53 -16.22
CA LEU A 207 -35.07 -3.34 -17.28
C LEU A 207 -36.14 -4.12 -18.08
N PRO A 208 -35.98 -4.26 -19.42
CA PRO A 208 -36.78 -5.17 -20.23
C PRO A 208 -36.73 -6.63 -19.73
N PRO A 209 -37.82 -7.43 -19.88
CA PRO A 209 -37.90 -8.79 -19.32
C PRO A 209 -36.81 -9.75 -19.80
N ASP A 210 -36.42 -9.67 -21.07
CA ASP A 210 -35.33 -10.43 -21.67
C ASP A 210 -33.97 -10.09 -21.03
N LEU A 211 -33.73 -8.82 -20.72
CA LEU A 211 -32.53 -8.38 -20.03
C LEU A 211 -32.55 -8.76 -18.54
N VAL A 212 -33.72 -8.75 -17.88
CA VAL A 212 -33.89 -9.31 -16.52
C VAL A 212 -33.56 -10.80 -16.51
N GLU A 213 -34.01 -11.56 -17.51
CA GLU A 213 -33.67 -12.99 -17.62
C GLU A 213 -32.19 -13.21 -17.94
N ALA A 214 -31.59 -12.40 -18.83
CA ALA A 214 -30.17 -12.53 -19.19
C ALA A 214 -29.22 -12.19 -18.02
N MET A 215 -29.59 -11.25 -17.15
CA MET A 215 -28.74 -10.78 -16.04
C MET A 215 -28.92 -11.59 -14.75
N LYS A 216 -28.89 -12.93 -14.82
CA LYS A 216 -29.20 -13.80 -13.67
C LYS A 216 -28.34 -13.49 -12.43
N PRO A 217 -28.91 -13.45 -11.21
CA PRO A 217 -28.16 -13.28 -9.95
C PRO A 217 -27.01 -14.27 -9.75
N ASP A 218 -27.13 -15.45 -10.36
CA ASP A 218 -26.12 -16.51 -10.33
C ASP A 218 -24.81 -16.13 -11.06
N TYR A 219 -24.80 -15.07 -11.86
CA TYR A 219 -23.57 -14.50 -12.43
C TYR A 219 -22.82 -13.58 -11.46
N VAL A 220 -23.45 -13.14 -10.37
CA VAL A 220 -22.82 -12.32 -9.32
C VAL A 220 -22.28 -13.20 -8.18
N ALA A 221 -23.02 -14.25 -7.82
CA ALA A 221 -22.68 -15.11 -6.68
C ALA A 221 -21.25 -15.71 -6.70
N PRO A 222 -20.66 -16.12 -7.85
CA PRO A 222 -19.29 -16.64 -7.89
C PRO A 222 -18.23 -15.63 -7.43
N LEU A 223 -18.38 -14.33 -7.76
CA LEU A 223 -17.48 -13.30 -7.29
C LEU A 223 -17.59 -13.12 -5.77
N VAL A 224 -18.82 -13.06 -5.26
CA VAL A 224 -19.08 -12.92 -3.82
C VAL A 224 -18.49 -14.09 -3.04
N ALA A 225 -18.72 -15.32 -3.50
CA ALA A 225 -18.11 -16.51 -2.92
C ALA A 225 -16.57 -16.43 -2.95
N PHE A 226 -15.96 -16.05 -4.08
CA PHE A 226 -14.51 -15.88 -4.16
C PHE A 226 -13.99 -14.84 -3.16
N LEU A 227 -14.61 -13.67 -3.05
CA LEU A 227 -14.21 -12.64 -2.08
C LEU A 227 -14.36 -13.10 -0.62
N CYS A 228 -15.32 -13.98 -0.34
CA CYS A 228 -15.56 -14.61 0.96
C CYS A 228 -14.63 -15.79 1.27
N SER A 229 -13.73 -16.16 0.36
CA SER A 229 -12.93 -17.39 0.46
C SER A 229 -11.64 -17.25 1.27
N LYS A 230 -11.02 -18.40 1.57
CA LYS A 230 -9.66 -18.52 2.12
C LYS A 230 -8.58 -18.31 1.06
N GLU A 231 -8.93 -18.25 -0.22
CA GLU A 231 -8.05 -17.97 -1.35
C GLU A 231 -7.90 -16.45 -1.58
N CYS A 232 -8.96 -15.67 -1.39
CA CYS A 232 -8.92 -14.21 -1.50
C CYS A 232 -7.97 -13.58 -0.46
N ARG A 233 -7.12 -12.65 -0.93
CA ARG A 233 -6.21 -11.84 -0.10
C ARG A 233 -6.53 -10.34 -0.17
N ASP A 234 -7.41 -9.94 -1.07
CA ASP A 234 -7.76 -8.56 -1.32
C ASP A 234 -8.77 -8.02 -0.29
N SER A 235 -8.60 -6.76 0.06
CA SER A 235 -9.45 -6.00 0.97
C SER A 235 -9.54 -4.56 0.46
N GLY A 236 -10.64 -3.88 0.73
CA GLY A 236 -10.90 -2.51 0.28
C GLY A 236 -11.22 -2.40 -1.21
N GLN A 237 -11.49 -3.51 -1.91
CA GLN A 237 -11.88 -3.47 -3.32
C GLN A 237 -13.29 -2.91 -3.50
N VAL A 238 -13.53 -2.30 -4.65
CA VAL A 238 -14.86 -1.91 -5.15
C VAL A 238 -14.98 -2.53 -6.53
N LEU A 239 -15.93 -3.45 -6.71
CA LEU A 239 -16.01 -4.26 -7.92
C LEU A 239 -17.40 -4.17 -8.54
N GLU A 240 -17.48 -3.82 -9.82
CA GLU A 240 -18.71 -3.97 -10.59
C GLU A 240 -18.82 -5.41 -11.12
N VAL A 241 -20.05 -5.94 -11.18
CA VAL A 241 -20.28 -7.34 -11.55
C VAL A 241 -21.69 -7.56 -12.09
N GLY A 242 -21.81 -8.26 -13.22
CA GLY A 242 -23.09 -8.62 -13.83
C GLY A 242 -22.89 -9.36 -15.15
N ALA A 243 -23.84 -10.23 -15.52
CA ALA A 243 -23.84 -10.97 -16.80
C ALA A 243 -22.52 -11.69 -17.16
N GLY A 244 -21.76 -12.16 -16.16
CA GLY A 244 -20.47 -12.84 -16.33
C GLY A 244 -19.25 -11.90 -16.45
N TRP A 245 -19.46 -10.59 -16.48
CA TRP A 245 -18.41 -9.57 -16.43
C TRP A 245 -18.12 -9.14 -14.98
N VAL A 246 -16.86 -8.83 -14.71
CA VAL A 246 -16.35 -8.29 -13.44
C VAL A 246 -15.29 -7.23 -13.74
N ALA A 247 -15.36 -6.08 -13.08
CA ALA A 247 -14.32 -5.04 -13.16
C ALA A 247 -14.01 -4.42 -11.78
N SER A 248 -12.82 -3.83 -11.65
CA SER A 248 -12.39 -3.12 -10.45
C SER A 248 -12.48 -1.60 -10.65
N VAL A 249 -13.10 -0.91 -9.70
CA VAL A 249 -13.30 0.54 -9.71
C VAL A 249 -12.36 1.18 -8.68
N ARG A 250 -11.64 2.22 -9.13
CA ARG A 250 -10.70 2.99 -8.29
C ARG A 250 -10.75 4.48 -8.63
N TRP A 251 -10.33 5.31 -7.68
CA TRP A 251 -10.18 6.74 -7.91
C TRP A 251 -8.96 7.06 -8.78
N GLN A 252 -9.15 8.00 -9.69
CA GLN A 252 -8.11 8.68 -10.45
C GLN A 252 -8.16 10.17 -10.08
N ARG A 253 -7.00 10.79 -9.91
CA ARG A 253 -6.85 12.23 -9.64
C ARG A 253 -5.74 12.76 -10.54
N ASN A 254 -5.96 13.83 -11.28
CA ASN A 254 -4.88 14.51 -12.01
C ASN A 254 -3.87 15.16 -11.04
N ILE A 255 -2.77 15.69 -11.56
CA ILE A 255 -1.78 16.43 -10.75
C ILE A 255 -2.28 17.80 -10.24
N GLY A 256 -3.38 18.32 -10.81
CA GLY A 256 -3.94 19.63 -10.50
C GLY A 256 -3.08 20.82 -10.94
N HIS A 257 -3.52 22.03 -10.58
CA HIS A 257 -2.75 23.28 -10.71
C HIS A 257 -2.25 23.71 -9.31
N SER A 258 -1.23 24.58 -9.24
CA SER A 258 -0.70 25.11 -7.97
C SER A 258 -0.54 26.62 -8.05
N PHE A 259 -1.26 27.32 -7.17
CA PHE A 259 -1.34 28.77 -7.14
C PHE A 259 -0.39 29.36 -6.10
N ALA A 260 0.10 30.58 -6.35
CA ALA A 260 0.74 31.39 -5.32
C ALA A 260 -0.33 32.09 -4.46
N PRO A 261 -0.12 32.25 -3.15
CA PRO A 261 -0.98 33.09 -2.31
C PRO A 261 -0.69 34.60 -2.52
N PRO A 262 -1.68 35.49 -2.34
CA PRO A 262 -3.08 35.21 -2.04
C PRO A 262 -3.84 34.66 -3.26
N LEU A 263 -4.71 33.69 -3.03
CA LEU A 263 -5.47 33.00 -4.07
C LEU A 263 -6.86 33.62 -4.24
N SER A 264 -7.21 34.06 -5.45
CA SER A 264 -8.55 34.56 -5.78
C SER A 264 -9.41 33.52 -6.52
N PRO A 265 -10.76 33.66 -6.53
CA PRO A 265 -11.63 32.86 -7.40
C PRO A 265 -11.33 33.04 -8.90
N ASP A 266 -10.86 34.22 -9.32
CA ASP A 266 -10.55 34.51 -10.73
C ASP A 266 -9.33 33.71 -11.21
N ASP A 267 -8.36 33.44 -10.34
CA ASP A 267 -7.21 32.59 -10.65
C ASP A 267 -7.64 31.12 -10.81
N ILE A 268 -8.55 30.63 -9.97
CA ILE A 268 -9.17 29.31 -10.14
C ILE A 268 -9.91 29.23 -11.49
N ALA A 269 -10.66 30.27 -11.85
CA ALA A 269 -11.42 30.32 -13.11
C ALA A 269 -10.50 30.31 -14.34
N ARG A 270 -9.41 31.07 -14.29
CA ARG A 270 -8.37 31.15 -15.33
C ARG A 270 -7.76 29.77 -15.63
N GLU A 271 -7.44 29.03 -14.59
CA GLU A 271 -6.75 27.72 -14.67
C GLU A 271 -7.71 26.52 -14.61
N TRP A 272 -9.03 26.75 -14.65
CA TRP A 272 -10.05 25.70 -14.47
C TRP A 272 -9.94 24.56 -15.49
N LYS A 273 -9.50 24.87 -16.72
CA LYS A 273 -9.21 23.87 -17.75
C LYS A 273 -8.10 22.92 -17.32
N GLN A 274 -7.00 23.44 -16.77
CA GLN A 274 -5.89 22.63 -16.28
C GLN A 274 -6.27 21.86 -15.00
N ILE A 275 -7.01 22.49 -14.08
CA ILE A 275 -7.52 21.82 -12.87
C ILE A 275 -8.37 20.58 -13.20
N ARG A 276 -9.04 20.56 -14.37
CA ARG A 276 -9.91 19.46 -14.81
C ARG A 276 -9.32 18.56 -15.88
N ASP A 277 -8.08 18.78 -16.30
CA ASP A 277 -7.44 17.98 -17.34
C ASP A 277 -6.94 16.64 -16.78
N PHE A 278 -7.33 15.54 -17.43
CA PHE A 278 -6.91 14.16 -17.11
C PHE A 278 -6.07 13.52 -18.24
N SER A 279 -5.74 14.28 -19.29
CA SER A 279 -4.90 13.81 -20.41
C SER A 279 -3.40 13.81 -20.10
N GLY A 280 -2.97 14.65 -19.15
CA GLY A 280 -1.61 14.68 -18.61
C GLY A 280 -1.34 13.65 -17.51
N ASP A 281 -0.41 13.98 -16.60
CA ASP A 281 -0.05 13.09 -15.49
C ASP A 281 -1.19 12.89 -14.48
N VAL A 282 -1.37 11.65 -14.04
CA VAL A 282 -2.44 11.22 -13.14
C VAL A 282 -1.93 10.31 -12.03
N ALA A 283 -2.53 10.45 -10.86
CA ALA A 283 -2.32 9.64 -9.67
C ALA A 283 -3.56 8.76 -9.37
N TYR A 284 -3.33 7.66 -8.66
CA TYR A 284 -4.36 6.73 -8.21
C TYR A 284 -4.33 6.62 -6.68
N PRO A 285 -4.82 7.64 -5.95
CA PRO A 285 -4.72 7.67 -4.48
C PRO A 285 -5.50 6.51 -3.87
N ALA A 286 -4.83 5.71 -3.02
CA ALA A 286 -5.40 4.55 -2.35
C ALA A 286 -5.61 4.79 -0.84
N SER A 287 -5.00 5.84 -0.29
CA SER A 287 -5.00 6.19 1.12
C SER A 287 -5.15 7.71 1.32
N LEU A 288 -5.51 8.12 2.54
CA LEU A 288 -5.53 9.53 2.93
C LEU A 288 -4.12 10.16 2.85
N GLN A 289 -3.09 9.36 3.11
CA GLN A 289 -1.68 9.75 3.05
C GLN A 289 -1.25 10.12 1.62
N ASP A 290 -1.70 9.38 0.60
CA ASP A 290 -1.46 9.71 -0.82
C ASP A 290 -2.10 11.06 -1.20
N SER A 291 -3.22 11.40 -0.56
CA SER A 291 -3.85 12.70 -0.75
C SER A 291 -3.03 13.82 -0.13
N MET A 292 -2.64 13.68 1.15
CA MET A 292 -1.83 14.68 1.87
C MET A 292 -0.46 14.91 1.25
N LEU A 293 0.18 13.86 0.70
CA LEU A 293 1.53 13.95 0.16
C LEU A 293 1.66 15.03 -0.92
N MET A 294 0.67 15.16 -1.80
CA MET A 294 0.66 16.21 -2.83
C MET A 294 0.61 17.61 -2.23
N VAL A 295 -0.26 17.84 -1.23
CA VAL A 295 -0.38 19.13 -0.53
C VAL A 295 0.94 19.49 0.17
N MET A 296 1.54 18.52 0.85
CA MET A 296 2.81 18.71 1.57
C MET A 296 3.99 18.94 0.62
N GLN A 297 4.01 18.30 -0.55
CA GLN A 297 5.01 18.57 -1.58
C GLN A 297 4.90 20.00 -2.13
N ARG A 298 3.69 20.55 -2.27
CA ARG A 298 3.51 21.94 -2.71
C ARG A 298 3.94 22.96 -1.66
N LEU A 299 3.63 22.75 -0.38
CA LEU A 299 4.13 23.59 0.73
C LEU A 299 5.67 23.60 0.82
N GLN A 300 6.34 22.57 0.32
CA GLN A 300 7.81 22.50 0.26
C GLN A 300 8.42 23.11 -1.02
N GLN A 301 7.60 23.53 -1.98
CA GLN A 301 8.03 24.04 -3.28
C GLN A 301 7.95 25.57 -3.41
N GLU A 302 7.57 26.30 -2.36
CA GLU A 302 7.57 27.78 -2.40
C GLU A 302 8.99 28.34 -2.68
N PRO A 303 9.13 29.26 -3.65
CA PRO A 303 10.42 29.86 -3.97
C PRO A 303 10.86 30.85 -2.89
N LYS A 304 12.14 30.79 -2.52
CA LYS A 304 12.79 31.79 -1.66
C LYS A 304 12.94 33.14 -2.37
N GLN A 305 11.89 33.97 -2.45
CA GLN A 305 12.07 35.42 -2.63
C GLN A 305 10.84 36.27 -2.31
N ALA A 306 10.87 36.89 -1.13
CA ALA A 306 10.39 38.25 -0.92
C ALA A 306 11.38 38.96 0.01
N LYS A 307 12.40 39.63 -0.55
CA LYS A 307 13.20 40.59 0.21
C LYS A 307 12.33 41.82 0.43
N ILE A 308 11.65 41.91 1.57
CA ILE A 308 11.13 43.20 2.03
C ILE A 308 12.31 43.96 2.62
N THR A 309 12.76 44.99 1.91
CA THR A 309 13.73 45.96 2.39
C THR A 309 13.01 47.05 3.19
N GLY A 310 13.36 47.23 4.46
CA GLY A 310 13.08 48.46 5.18
C GLY A 310 12.63 48.32 6.64
N VAL A 311 13.34 49.06 7.50
CA VAL A 311 12.86 49.68 8.76
C VAL A 311 12.77 48.79 10.02
N GLU A 312 13.83 48.97 10.83
CA GLU A 312 13.87 49.06 12.30
C GLU A 312 13.66 47.81 13.21
N GLN A 313 14.78 47.44 13.85
CA GLN A 313 14.77 46.89 15.20
C GLN A 313 14.56 48.02 16.23
N ARG A 314 13.69 47.80 17.23
CA ARG A 314 14.04 48.01 18.65
C ARG A 314 13.02 47.40 19.61
N ASP A 315 13.53 46.43 20.39
CA ASP A 315 13.30 46.19 21.81
C ASP A 315 11.97 46.59 22.48
N ALA A 316 11.29 45.57 23.04
CA ALA A 316 10.72 45.68 24.40
C ALA A 316 10.51 44.30 25.06
N LEU A 317 10.78 44.25 26.37
CA LEU A 317 10.26 43.28 27.35
C LEU A 317 10.73 41.82 27.26
N ASN A 318 12.00 41.62 27.61
CA ASN A 318 12.44 40.40 28.28
C ASN A 318 12.12 40.54 29.81
N GLY A 319 11.18 39.74 30.33
CA GLY A 319 10.76 39.75 31.74
C GLY A 319 11.44 38.65 32.57
N LYS A 320 12.14 39.03 33.64
CA LYS A 320 12.99 38.13 34.46
C LYS A 320 12.21 37.16 35.34
N ALA A 321 12.78 35.98 35.57
CA ALA A 321 12.84 35.35 36.90
C ALA A 321 14.06 34.41 36.99
N GLU A 322 14.89 34.57 38.02
CA GLU A 322 16.10 33.77 38.25
C GLU A 322 15.92 32.69 39.33
N LYS A 323 16.74 31.63 39.22
CA LYS A 323 17.36 30.83 40.31
C LYS A 323 16.50 30.36 41.51
N GLN A 324 16.50 29.04 41.69
CA GLN A 324 17.19 28.43 42.84
C GLN A 324 17.69 27.02 42.50
N ALA A 325 18.78 26.61 43.15
CA ALA A 325 19.36 25.28 43.03
C ALA A 325 19.20 24.51 44.35
N GLY A 326 18.89 23.22 44.29
CA GLY A 326 18.65 22.36 45.46
C GLY A 326 18.88 20.88 45.14
N ALA A 327 19.49 20.16 46.09
CA ALA A 327 20.12 18.86 45.98
C ALA A 327 19.30 17.68 45.37
N ALA A 328 20.01 16.91 44.52
CA ALA A 328 20.21 15.45 44.52
C ALA A 328 19.05 14.41 44.62
N ALA A 329 19.24 13.37 43.79
CA ALA A 329 18.95 11.93 43.99
C ALA A 329 17.64 11.29 43.43
N VAL A 330 17.82 10.64 42.26
CA VAL A 330 17.31 9.31 41.82
C VAL A 330 15.80 8.99 41.89
N GLY A 331 15.20 8.69 40.73
CA GLY A 331 13.89 8.03 40.68
C GLY A 331 13.12 8.12 39.34
N GLY A 332 13.74 7.78 38.21
CA GLY A 332 13.06 7.73 36.90
C GLY A 332 13.83 8.42 35.79
N SER A 333 14.22 7.67 34.76
CA SER A 333 15.03 8.16 33.65
C SER A 333 14.29 9.22 32.82
N THR A 334 14.76 10.47 32.89
CA THR A 334 14.18 11.61 32.15
C THR A 334 14.26 11.37 30.63
N PRO A 335 13.41 12.03 29.81
CA PRO A 335 13.45 11.84 28.36
C PRO A 335 14.81 12.17 27.72
N ILE A 336 15.58 13.12 28.30
CA ILE A 336 16.96 13.40 27.89
C ILE A 336 17.93 12.29 28.34
N GLY A 337 17.76 11.73 29.54
CA GLY A 337 18.53 10.57 30.00
C GLY A 337 18.36 9.35 29.09
N LYS A 338 17.11 9.07 28.69
CA LYS A 338 16.77 8.01 27.73
C LYS A 338 17.36 8.26 26.34
N ALA A 339 17.35 9.51 25.86
CA ALA A 339 18.04 9.89 24.63
C ALA A 339 19.57 9.63 24.72
N GLY A 340 20.20 10.03 25.83
CA GLY A 340 21.63 9.78 26.08
C GLY A 340 21.98 8.28 26.12
N LEU A 341 21.11 7.43 26.67
CA LEU A 341 21.29 5.97 26.63
C LEU A 341 21.22 5.43 25.19
N ILE A 342 20.26 5.88 24.38
CA ILE A 342 20.15 5.50 22.97
C ILE A 342 21.42 5.88 22.18
N PHE A 343 22.00 7.08 22.40
CA PHE A 343 23.28 7.43 21.78
C PHE A 343 24.43 6.50 22.22
N LYS A 344 24.47 6.07 23.49
CA LYS A 344 25.45 5.06 23.96
C LYS A 344 25.26 3.70 23.27
N LEU A 345 24.02 3.26 23.03
CA LEU A 345 23.72 2.03 22.28
C LEU A 345 24.22 2.13 20.82
N MET A 346 23.95 3.27 20.15
CA MET A 346 24.43 3.54 18.79
C MET A 346 25.96 3.60 18.72
N ALA A 347 26.61 4.22 19.70
CA ALA A 347 28.07 4.28 19.82
C ALA A 347 28.67 2.87 19.99
N ALA A 348 28.08 2.05 20.85
CA ALA A 348 28.53 0.68 21.07
C ALA A 348 28.42 -0.17 19.80
N TYR A 349 27.31 -0.05 19.06
CA TYR A 349 27.13 -0.76 17.79
C TYR A 349 28.17 -0.34 16.74
N ILE A 350 28.39 0.97 16.57
CA ILE A 350 29.35 1.50 15.59
C ILE A 350 30.80 1.08 15.92
N ARG A 351 31.19 1.05 17.21
CA ARG A 351 32.54 0.67 17.62
C ARG A 351 32.81 -0.83 17.49
N ASN A 352 31.88 -1.67 17.92
CA ASN A 352 32.09 -3.12 18.00
C ASN A 352 31.73 -3.88 16.70
N ALA A 353 31.09 -3.23 15.71
CA ALA A 353 30.74 -3.84 14.42
C ALA A 353 31.42 -3.11 13.23
N PRO A 354 32.73 -3.31 12.97
CA PRO A 354 33.46 -2.60 11.91
C PRO A 354 32.84 -2.79 10.52
N ASP A 355 32.40 -4.00 10.18
CA ASP A 355 31.69 -4.31 8.93
C ASP A 355 30.35 -3.58 8.79
N ALA A 356 29.61 -3.45 9.91
CA ALA A 356 28.34 -2.75 9.91
C ALA A 356 28.57 -1.24 9.82
N ARG A 357 29.56 -0.71 10.54
CA ARG A 357 30.03 0.68 10.45
C ARG A 357 30.39 1.05 9.01
N GLN A 358 31.17 0.22 8.31
CA GLN A 358 31.53 0.45 6.91
C GLN A 358 30.28 0.48 6.02
N LYS A 359 29.38 -0.51 6.14
CA LYS A 359 28.10 -0.54 5.39
C LYS A 359 27.20 0.66 5.70
N LEU A 360 27.23 1.18 6.93
CA LEU A 360 26.50 2.40 7.32
C LEU A 360 27.13 3.64 6.69
N GLN A 361 28.46 3.79 6.75
CA GLN A 361 29.18 4.89 6.10
C GLN A 361 28.98 4.90 4.59
N ASP A 362 29.01 3.74 3.93
CA ASP A 362 28.78 3.61 2.49
C ASP A 362 27.37 3.99 2.06
N LYS A 363 26.37 3.67 2.90
CA LYS A 363 24.95 3.98 2.67
C LYS A 363 24.60 5.43 3.03
N VAL A 364 25.22 5.99 4.08
CA VAL A 364 24.86 7.29 4.64
C VAL A 364 25.74 8.41 4.10
N ASP A 365 27.05 8.32 4.28
CA ASP A 365 28.05 9.35 3.96
C ASP A 365 27.63 10.76 4.42
N SER A 366 27.42 10.94 5.74
CA SER A 366 26.91 12.18 6.34
C SER A 366 27.24 12.32 7.82
N VAL A 367 27.34 13.56 8.31
CA VAL A 367 27.41 13.91 9.73
C VAL A 367 26.06 14.44 10.22
N PHE A 368 25.40 13.70 11.12
CA PHE A 368 24.17 14.13 11.79
C PHE A 368 24.49 14.82 13.11
N GLY A 369 23.89 15.96 13.40
CA GLY A 369 23.85 16.57 14.73
C GLY A 369 22.46 16.45 15.34
N PHE A 370 22.35 16.38 16.66
CA PHE A 370 21.11 16.27 17.40
C PHE A 370 21.14 17.23 18.58
N ASN A 371 20.10 18.04 18.73
CA ASN A 371 19.84 18.87 19.91
C ASN A 371 18.55 18.36 20.55
N VAL A 372 18.67 17.76 21.74
CA VAL A 372 17.54 17.17 22.46
C VAL A 372 17.25 17.99 23.70
N THR A 373 15.99 18.41 23.86
CA THR A 373 15.57 19.32 24.94
C THR A 373 14.38 18.77 25.73
N ASP A 374 14.18 19.30 26.94
CA ASP A 374 13.01 19.15 27.79
C ASP A 374 12.31 20.51 28.04
N GLY A 375 12.71 21.55 27.30
CA GLY A 375 12.25 22.94 27.46
C GLY A 375 13.04 23.77 28.48
N LYS A 376 13.86 23.14 29.33
CA LYS A 376 14.72 23.83 30.33
C LYS A 376 16.20 23.61 30.05
N THR A 377 16.58 22.40 29.67
CA THR A 377 17.94 22.00 29.30
C THR A 377 17.97 21.53 27.85
N THR A 378 19.12 21.67 27.20
CA THR A 378 19.39 21.09 25.88
C THR A 378 20.72 20.36 25.96
N ARG A 379 20.73 19.09 25.55
CA ARG A 379 21.97 18.34 25.30
C ARG A 379 22.12 18.07 23.82
N SER A 380 23.36 17.95 23.38
CA SER A 380 23.69 17.78 21.97
C SER A 380 24.49 16.51 21.75
N TRP A 381 24.32 15.86 20.60
CA TRP A 381 25.11 14.73 20.17
C TRP A 381 25.37 14.79 18.67
N SER A 382 26.40 14.09 18.21
CA SER A 382 26.71 13.94 16.79
C SER A 382 26.87 12.49 16.41
N ILE A 383 26.48 12.16 15.17
CA ILE A 383 26.66 10.86 14.53
C ILE A 383 27.37 11.09 13.17
N ASN A 384 28.70 10.97 13.16
CA ASN A 384 29.57 11.09 11.99
C ASN A 384 29.71 9.72 11.28
N LEU A 385 28.92 9.55 10.22
CA LEU A 385 28.96 8.42 9.29
C LEU A 385 29.47 8.85 7.90
N LYS A 386 30.43 9.77 7.83
CA LYS A 386 31.16 10.02 6.57
C LYS A 386 32.07 8.84 6.23
N LYS A 387 32.25 8.60 4.93
CA LYS A 387 33.21 7.61 4.44
C LYS A 387 34.63 7.93 4.90
N GLY A 388 35.37 6.91 5.31
CA GLY A 388 36.75 7.04 5.79
C GLY A 388 36.91 7.45 7.26
N ASN A 389 35.82 7.67 8.01
CA ASN A 389 35.91 7.92 9.45
C ASN A 389 36.22 6.62 10.24
N ALA A 390 37.50 6.37 10.52
CA ALA A 390 37.96 5.18 11.24
C ALA A 390 37.56 5.15 12.74
N GLY A 391 37.26 6.29 13.35
CA GLY A 391 37.03 6.41 14.80
C GLY A 391 35.63 5.98 15.27
N GLY A 392 34.58 6.20 14.47
CA GLY A 392 33.20 5.84 14.82
C GLY A 392 32.70 6.55 16.10
N GLY A 393 32.48 7.86 16.06
CA GLY A 393 31.47 8.46 15.20
C GLY A 393 30.23 8.90 15.97
N VAL A 394 29.97 8.43 17.20
CA VAL A 394 28.92 8.97 18.08
C VAL A 394 29.53 9.66 19.30
N GLU A 395 29.27 10.95 19.46
CA GLU A 395 29.88 11.83 20.47
C GLU A 395 28.83 12.73 21.14
N GLU A 396 29.06 13.13 22.39
CA GLU A 396 28.27 14.18 23.07
C GLU A 396 28.88 15.54 22.70
N GLY A 397 28.03 16.47 22.25
CA GLY A 397 28.42 17.72 21.57
C GLY A 397 27.98 17.76 20.09
N LEU A 398 27.92 18.96 19.52
CA LEU A 398 27.77 19.14 18.07
C LEU A 398 29.14 19.14 17.39
N HIS A 399 29.29 18.34 16.34
CA HIS A 399 30.42 18.36 15.43
C HIS A 399 30.55 19.76 14.81
N SER A 400 31.78 20.23 14.59
CA SER A 400 32.07 21.58 14.08
C SER A 400 31.42 21.88 12.73
N ALA A 401 31.27 20.86 11.88
CA ALA A 401 30.57 20.94 10.60
C ALA A 401 29.58 19.77 10.45
N PRO A 402 28.33 19.89 10.93
CA PRO A 402 27.29 18.88 10.73
C PRO A 402 26.60 19.10 9.38
N ASP A 403 26.34 18.02 8.63
CA ASP A 403 25.62 18.11 7.36
C ASP A 403 24.12 18.43 7.56
N VAL A 404 23.58 17.99 8.70
CA VAL A 404 22.21 18.31 9.15
C VAL A 404 22.14 18.20 10.67
N VAL A 405 21.37 19.08 11.30
CA VAL A 405 21.07 19.11 12.73
C VAL A 405 19.57 18.93 12.95
N PHE A 406 19.21 17.97 13.79
CA PHE A 406 17.84 17.71 14.24
C PHE A 406 17.62 18.30 15.64
N THR A 407 16.62 19.15 15.84
CA THR A 407 16.25 19.67 17.17
C THR A 407 14.86 19.16 17.57
N MET A 408 14.72 18.48 18.71
CA MET A 408 13.44 17.90 19.16
C MET A 408 13.37 17.69 20.68
N ALA A 409 12.16 17.41 21.20
CA ALA A 409 11.99 16.99 22.59
C ALA A 409 12.52 15.56 22.82
N GLY A 410 13.03 15.25 24.01
CA GLY A 410 13.60 13.92 24.34
C GLY A 410 12.65 12.76 24.10
N GLU A 411 11.37 12.91 24.45
CA GLU A 411 10.32 11.93 24.22
C GLU A 411 10.08 11.65 22.71
N HIS A 412 10.24 12.66 21.86
CA HIS A 412 10.11 12.52 20.41
C HIS A 412 11.32 11.81 19.82
N PHE A 413 12.53 12.13 20.29
CA PHE A 413 13.76 11.41 19.90
C PHE A 413 13.67 9.92 20.26
N VAL A 414 13.30 9.60 21.50
CA VAL A 414 13.08 8.21 21.95
C VAL A 414 12.02 7.53 21.09
N SER A 415 10.90 8.20 20.81
CA SER A 415 9.84 7.65 19.95
C SER A 415 10.30 7.39 18.51
N VAL A 416 11.19 8.23 17.98
CA VAL A 416 11.78 8.03 16.65
C VAL A 416 12.70 6.82 16.62
N CYS A 417 13.63 6.70 17.57
CA CYS A 417 14.58 5.58 17.62
C CYS A 417 13.89 4.23 17.91
N LEU A 418 12.78 4.22 18.65
CA LEU A 418 11.92 3.05 18.85
C LEU A 418 10.98 2.75 17.67
N GLY A 419 11.05 3.50 16.56
CA GLY A 419 10.18 3.32 15.39
C GLY A 419 8.69 3.64 15.61
N LYS A 420 8.33 4.22 16.77
CA LYS A 420 6.95 4.61 17.13
C LYS A 420 6.53 5.92 16.47
N LEU A 421 7.48 6.81 16.22
CA LEU A 421 7.31 8.07 15.52
C LEU A 421 8.19 8.07 14.28
N ASN A 422 7.60 8.23 13.10
CA ASN A 422 8.39 8.36 11.87
C ASN A 422 9.14 9.73 11.86
N PRO A 423 10.44 9.79 11.48
CA PRO A 423 11.19 11.06 11.52
C PRO A 423 10.62 12.15 10.60
N GLN A 424 10.14 11.80 9.41
CA GLN A 424 9.49 12.76 8.52
C GLN A 424 8.18 13.28 9.13
N MET A 425 7.38 12.42 9.76
CA MET A 425 6.16 12.81 10.48
C MET A 425 6.47 13.68 11.70
N ALA A 426 7.56 13.43 12.44
CA ALA A 426 7.99 14.31 13.53
C ALA A 426 8.30 15.72 13.02
N PHE A 427 8.96 15.83 11.86
CA PHE A 427 9.27 17.11 11.23
C PHE A 427 7.98 17.83 10.76
N VAL A 428 7.10 17.13 10.04
CA VAL A 428 5.82 17.68 9.56
C VAL A 428 4.91 18.13 10.71
N GLN A 429 4.93 17.44 11.85
CA GLN A 429 4.16 17.81 13.05
C GLN A 429 4.81 18.91 13.90
N GLY A 430 5.93 19.52 13.47
CA GLY A 430 6.68 20.52 14.25
C GLY A 430 7.40 19.98 15.49
N LYS A 431 7.28 18.67 15.76
CA LYS A 431 7.91 17.93 16.87
C LYS A 431 9.42 17.73 16.68
N MET A 432 9.90 17.93 15.46
CA MET A 432 11.31 17.94 15.08
C MET A 432 11.55 19.15 14.16
N LYS A 433 12.65 19.88 14.38
CA LYS A 433 13.16 20.89 13.46
C LYS A 433 14.41 20.34 12.78
N ILE A 434 14.60 20.64 11.50
CA ILE A 434 15.74 20.17 10.69
C ILE A 434 16.46 21.39 10.14
N LYS A 435 17.78 21.49 10.36
CA LYS A 435 18.65 22.55 9.81
C LYS A 435 19.81 21.91 9.04
N GLY A 436 19.97 22.21 7.76
CA GLY A 436 21.01 21.64 6.90
C GLY A 436 20.44 20.86 5.71
N SER A 437 21.17 19.87 5.19
CA SER A 437 20.79 19.16 3.98
C SER A 437 19.61 18.20 4.21
N MET A 438 18.45 18.53 3.65
CA MET A 438 17.24 17.68 3.73
C MET A 438 17.43 16.32 3.04
N GLN A 439 18.20 16.26 1.95
CA GLN A 439 18.55 15.01 1.27
C GLN A 439 19.43 14.10 2.15
N LYS A 440 20.25 14.66 3.03
CA LYS A 440 20.98 13.89 4.04
C LYS A 440 20.08 13.56 5.23
N ALA A 441 19.16 14.46 5.62
CA ALA A 441 18.18 14.22 6.68
C ALA A 441 17.35 12.94 6.47
N THR A 442 16.89 12.69 5.24
CA THR A 442 16.10 11.48 4.90
C THR A 442 16.88 10.16 5.02
N LYS A 443 18.22 10.20 5.16
CA LYS A 443 19.05 9.01 5.41
C LYS A 443 18.99 8.56 6.87
N PHE A 444 18.66 9.45 7.81
CA PHE A 444 18.43 9.07 9.20
C PHE A 444 17.03 8.45 9.35
N THR A 445 16.99 7.15 9.59
CA THR A 445 15.76 6.35 9.68
C THR A 445 15.81 5.42 10.90
N PRO A 446 14.67 4.99 11.48
CA PRO A 446 14.69 4.08 12.63
C PRO A 446 15.37 2.73 12.34
N SER A 447 15.36 2.31 11.07
CA SER A 447 16.05 1.12 10.56
C SER A 447 17.52 1.34 10.19
N LEU A 448 18.11 2.49 10.55
CA LEU A 448 19.53 2.75 10.34
C LEU A 448 20.40 1.94 11.31
N PHE A 449 19.87 1.63 12.49
CA PHE A 449 20.49 0.74 13.47
C PHE A 449 19.61 -0.50 13.66
N PRO A 450 20.12 -1.59 14.29
CA PRO A 450 19.27 -2.67 14.78
C PRO A 450 18.10 -2.13 15.63
N PRO A 451 16.92 -2.78 15.62
CA PRO A 451 15.81 -2.36 16.46
C PRO A 451 16.21 -2.33 17.94
N ILE A 452 16.06 -1.18 18.58
CA ILE A 452 16.31 -1.03 20.02
C ILE A 452 15.06 -1.56 20.77
N PRO A 453 15.16 -2.63 21.57
CA PRO A 453 14.04 -3.08 22.39
C PRO A 453 13.67 -2.00 23.42
N LYS A 454 12.38 -1.80 23.64
CA LYS A 454 11.88 -0.73 24.54
C LYS A 454 12.42 -0.89 25.95
N GLU A 455 12.53 -2.15 26.38
CA GLU A 455 12.97 -2.61 27.68
C GLU A 455 14.37 -2.07 28.02
N LEU A 456 15.27 -1.97 27.02
CA LEU A 456 16.64 -1.48 27.22
C LEU A 456 16.70 0.05 27.40
N VAL A 457 15.72 0.79 26.89
CA VAL A 457 15.63 2.25 27.04
C VAL A 457 15.06 2.65 28.42
N ASP A 458 14.38 1.71 29.07
CA ASP A 458 13.83 1.87 30.42
C ASP A 458 14.78 1.33 31.52
N MET A 459 16.00 0.86 31.18
CA MET A 459 17.01 0.38 32.15
C MET A 459 17.83 1.50 32.80
N ASP A 460 18.07 1.41 34.11
CA ASP A 460 18.96 2.33 34.84
C ASP A 460 20.45 2.00 34.64
N ASP A 461 20.80 0.74 34.41
CA ASP A 461 22.17 0.27 34.15
C ASP A 461 22.51 0.33 32.66
N ALA A 462 23.16 1.43 32.26
CA ALA A 462 23.58 1.66 30.89
C ALA A 462 24.61 0.63 30.36
N GLY A 463 25.38 -0.02 31.24
CA GLY A 463 26.34 -1.06 30.86
C GLY A 463 25.63 -2.33 30.43
N LYS A 464 24.68 -2.80 31.25
CA LYS A 464 23.84 -3.97 30.94
C LYS A 464 22.93 -3.72 29.74
N ALA A 465 22.41 -2.50 29.57
CA ALA A 465 21.62 -2.14 28.39
C ALA A 465 22.45 -2.25 27.09
N VAL A 466 23.72 -1.81 27.11
CA VAL A 466 24.66 -2.00 25.99
C VAL A 466 24.89 -3.49 25.74
N GLU A 467 25.22 -4.28 26.76
CA GLU A 467 25.46 -5.72 26.61
C GLU A 467 24.26 -6.47 26.00
N ALA A 468 23.06 -6.22 26.52
CA ALA A 468 21.83 -6.82 26.02
C ALA A 468 21.53 -6.41 24.56
N TYR A 469 21.77 -5.15 24.20
CA TYR A 469 21.58 -4.67 22.83
C TYR A 469 22.58 -5.29 21.84
N MET A 470 23.83 -5.45 22.25
CA MET A 470 24.88 -6.08 21.44
C MET A 470 24.61 -7.57 21.22
N LYS A 471 24.17 -8.28 22.27
CA LYS A 471 23.70 -9.67 22.19
C LYS A 471 22.50 -9.82 21.26
N ALA A 472 21.49 -8.95 21.38
CA ALA A 472 20.32 -8.94 20.49
C ALA A 472 20.66 -8.59 19.03
N SER A 473 21.71 -7.79 18.82
CA SER A 473 22.23 -7.43 17.49
C SER A 473 23.15 -8.50 16.88
N ASN A 474 23.45 -9.58 17.60
CA ASN A 474 24.42 -10.63 17.26
C ASN A 474 25.82 -10.08 16.95
N VAL A 475 26.27 -9.08 17.71
CA VAL A 475 27.62 -8.48 17.59
C VAL A 475 28.42 -8.76 18.87
N PRO A 476 29.65 -9.31 18.77
CA PRO A 476 30.51 -9.52 19.93
C PRO A 476 30.83 -8.23 20.69
N LEU A 477 30.91 -8.31 22.03
CA LEU A 477 31.48 -7.25 22.85
C LEU A 477 33.01 -7.38 22.86
N SER A 478 33.71 -6.47 22.20
CA SER A 478 35.15 -6.29 22.48
C SER A 478 35.32 -5.61 23.84
N GLN A 479 36.18 -6.15 24.70
CA GLN A 479 36.60 -5.48 25.93
C GLN A 479 37.34 -4.17 25.58
N PRO A 480 37.23 -3.12 26.41
CA PRO A 480 37.88 -1.84 26.12
C PRO A 480 39.40 -1.96 26.20
N PRO A 481 40.16 -1.56 25.16
CA PRO A 481 41.62 -1.53 25.24
C PRO A 481 42.09 -0.37 26.12
N ARG A 482 43.18 -0.60 26.87
CA ARG A 482 43.91 0.45 27.61
C ARG A 482 44.96 1.09 26.70
N GLY A 483 44.91 2.42 26.53
CA GLY A 483 46.09 3.30 26.39
C GLY A 483 46.84 3.42 25.05
N SER A 484 47.27 4.67 24.79
CA SER A 484 48.48 5.14 24.06
C SER A 484 48.71 4.87 22.55
N ASP A 485 48.69 5.99 21.81
CA ASP A 485 49.74 6.55 20.90
C ASP A 485 50.11 5.93 19.54
N GLY A 486 50.30 6.81 18.52
CA GLY A 486 51.05 6.55 17.28
C GLY A 486 50.43 7.11 15.97
N GLU A 487 51.16 7.95 15.23
CA GLU A 487 50.75 8.56 13.92
C GLU A 487 51.67 8.08 12.73
N PRO A 488 51.63 8.59 11.46
CA PRO A 488 51.71 7.81 10.20
C PRO A 488 53.08 8.07 9.44
N PRO A 489 53.27 8.12 8.08
CA PRO A 489 52.43 7.92 6.87
C PRO A 489 53.09 7.17 5.66
N ALA A 490 52.42 7.10 4.49
CA ALA A 490 52.91 7.58 3.16
C ALA A 490 52.36 6.86 1.88
N GLN A 491 51.81 7.64 0.93
CA GLN A 491 51.97 7.74 -0.57
C GLN A 491 52.08 6.45 -1.48
N ALA A 492 51.87 6.41 -2.82
CA ALA A 492 51.79 7.44 -3.89
C ALA A 492 51.08 6.98 -5.23
N LYS A 493 50.58 7.97 -6.01
CA LYS A 493 50.66 8.22 -7.49
C LYS A 493 50.14 7.27 -8.63
N GLN A 494 49.34 7.89 -9.54
CA GLN A 494 49.44 8.00 -11.04
C GLN A 494 49.24 6.75 -11.96
N GLN A 495 48.85 6.79 -13.25
CA GLN A 495 48.55 7.82 -14.30
C GLN A 495 47.57 7.19 -15.36
N ALA A 496 46.53 7.87 -15.86
CA ALA A 496 46.40 8.62 -17.14
C ALA A 496 46.24 7.81 -18.48
N GLY A 497 45.32 8.27 -19.36
CA GLY A 497 45.16 7.79 -20.75
C GLY A 497 43.72 7.93 -21.29
N GLU A 498 43.48 8.84 -22.23
CA GLU A 498 42.17 9.09 -22.91
C GLU A 498 42.38 9.23 -24.45
N PRO A 499 41.38 9.53 -25.30
CA PRO A 499 40.81 8.58 -26.26
C PRO A 499 41.08 8.92 -27.74
N ALA A 500 40.65 8.07 -28.69
CA ALA A 500 40.08 8.56 -29.97
C ALA A 500 39.34 7.51 -30.83
N ASN A 501 38.19 7.98 -31.34
CA ASN A 501 37.67 7.83 -32.70
C ASN A 501 36.74 6.68 -33.14
N SER A 502 35.88 7.07 -34.08
CA SER A 502 34.71 6.35 -34.60
C SER A 502 34.98 5.67 -35.94
N LYS A 503 34.17 4.65 -36.27
CA LYS A 503 33.60 4.43 -37.61
C LYS A 503 32.44 3.43 -37.54
N ALA A 504 31.46 3.60 -38.42
CA ALA A 504 30.31 2.72 -38.57
C ALA A 504 30.50 1.78 -39.78
N ALA A 505 29.85 0.61 -39.78
CA ALA A 505 29.05 0.12 -40.92
C ALA A 505 28.47 -1.30 -40.71
N THR A 506 27.32 -1.54 -41.34
CA THR A 506 26.79 -2.83 -41.86
C THR A 506 26.54 -4.01 -40.89
N GLY A 507 25.29 -4.46 -40.85
CA GLY A 507 24.91 -5.76 -40.28
C GLY A 507 24.70 -6.85 -41.35
N ARG A 508 24.52 -8.09 -40.89
CA ARG A 508 23.91 -9.21 -41.64
C ARG A 508 23.11 -10.08 -40.65
N GLY A 509 21.99 -10.63 -41.10
CA GLY A 509 21.15 -11.52 -40.29
C GLY A 509 21.78 -12.90 -40.09
N GLY A 510 21.58 -13.48 -38.90
CA GLY A 510 21.93 -14.85 -38.57
C GLY A 510 20.68 -15.69 -38.29
N ALA A 511 20.76 -17.00 -38.54
CA ALA A 511 19.73 -17.98 -38.23
C ALA A 511 19.44 -18.05 -36.71
N PRO A 512 18.28 -18.57 -36.26
CA PRO A 512 17.94 -18.62 -34.84
C PRO A 512 18.89 -19.54 -34.06
N GLU A 513 19.85 -18.95 -33.34
CA GLU A 513 20.72 -19.66 -32.41
C GLU A 513 19.91 -20.34 -31.29
N ALA A 514 20.36 -21.54 -30.90
CA ALA A 514 19.81 -22.31 -29.81
C ALA A 514 20.30 -21.75 -28.45
N PRO A 515 19.48 -21.75 -27.39
CA PRO A 515 19.87 -21.15 -26.11
C PRO A 515 21.11 -21.80 -25.48
N SER A 516 21.95 -20.99 -24.81
CA SER A 516 23.14 -21.51 -24.15
C SER A 516 22.81 -22.53 -23.06
N PRO A 517 23.75 -23.45 -22.70
CA PRO A 517 23.55 -24.39 -21.59
C PRO A 517 23.24 -23.70 -20.25
N ARG A 518 23.64 -22.44 -20.10
CA ARG A 518 23.37 -21.58 -18.94
C ARG A 518 21.97 -20.99 -18.98
N ALA A 519 21.53 -20.51 -20.14
CA ALA A 519 20.17 -20.04 -20.37
C ALA A 519 19.16 -21.14 -20.03
N LYS A 520 19.39 -22.39 -20.50
CA LYS A 520 18.54 -23.58 -20.23
C LYS A 520 18.22 -23.87 -18.75
N GLN A 521 18.92 -23.25 -17.79
CA GLN A 521 18.67 -23.41 -16.34
C GLN A 521 17.69 -22.36 -15.77
N LEU A 522 17.28 -21.36 -16.55
CA LEU A 522 16.33 -20.32 -16.13
C LEU A 522 14.87 -20.78 -16.28
N LYS A 523 14.03 -20.44 -15.30
CA LYS A 523 12.57 -20.61 -15.38
C LYS A 523 11.98 -19.74 -16.48
N SER A 524 12.62 -18.62 -16.82
CA SER A 524 12.19 -17.72 -17.88
C SER A 524 12.47 -18.20 -19.32
N MET A 525 13.06 -19.38 -19.55
CA MET A 525 13.37 -19.82 -20.91
C MET A 525 12.16 -20.03 -21.81
N THR A 526 11.04 -20.45 -21.26
CA THR A 526 9.76 -20.54 -22.00
C THR A 526 9.29 -19.16 -22.46
N LEU A 527 9.53 -18.11 -21.68
CA LEU A 527 9.20 -16.73 -22.05
C LEU A 527 10.08 -16.23 -23.21
N TYR A 528 11.33 -16.67 -23.31
CA TYR A 528 12.25 -16.26 -24.38
C TYR A 528 11.75 -16.70 -25.77
N GLU A 529 11.40 -17.98 -25.92
CA GLU A 529 10.84 -18.50 -27.18
C GLU A 529 9.46 -17.90 -27.50
N VAL A 530 8.64 -17.66 -26.48
CA VAL A 530 7.33 -17.03 -26.64
C VAL A 530 7.44 -15.56 -27.03
N MET A 531 8.38 -14.81 -26.46
CA MET A 531 8.70 -13.45 -26.90
C MET A 531 9.23 -13.46 -28.34
N LYS A 532 10.14 -14.38 -28.70
CA LYS A 532 10.68 -14.51 -30.06
C LYS A 532 9.57 -14.72 -31.10
N ARG A 533 8.55 -15.54 -30.78
CA ARG A 533 7.34 -15.70 -31.60
C ARG A 533 6.46 -14.45 -31.63
N HIS A 534 6.23 -13.80 -30.49
CA HIS A 534 5.40 -12.58 -30.42
C HIS A 534 6.01 -11.40 -31.20
N LEU A 535 7.33 -11.21 -31.11
CA LEU A 535 8.04 -10.16 -31.84
C LEU A 535 7.98 -10.36 -33.37
N ALA A 536 7.84 -11.60 -33.84
CA ALA A 536 7.62 -11.92 -35.25
C ALA A 536 6.17 -11.69 -35.74
N THR A 537 5.28 -11.17 -34.90
CA THR A 537 3.89 -10.82 -35.29
C THR A 537 3.73 -9.32 -35.56
N ALA A 538 2.65 -8.95 -36.26
CA ALA A 538 2.25 -7.55 -36.43
C ALA A 538 2.07 -6.80 -35.09
N GLU A 539 1.72 -7.48 -33.99
CA GLU A 539 1.68 -6.88 -32.65
C GLU A 539 3.09 -6.51 -32.16
N GLY A 540 4.08 -7.37 -32.42
CA GLY A 540 5.50 -7.13 -32.16
C GLY A 540 6.05 -5.92 -32.93
N GLU A 541 5.66 -5.73 -34.19
CA GLU A 541 6.03 -4.54 -34.97
C GLU A 541 5.47 -3.25 -34.37
N GLN A 542 4.27 -3.28 -33.78
CA GLN A 542 3.68 -2.12 -33.10
C GLN A 542 4.41 -1.79 -31.79
N LEU A 543 5.02 -2.77 -31.11
CA LEU A 543 5.88 -2.50 -29.95
C LEU A 543 7.10 -1.65 -30.32
N VAL A 544 7.73 -1.87 -31.49
CA VAL A 544 8.84 -1.02 -31.95
C VAL A 544 8.41 0.44 -32.09
N LYS A 545 7.23 0.69 -32.67
CA LYS A 545 6.67 2.04 -32.85
C LYS A 545 6.37 2.73 -31.51
N LYS A 546 5.88 1.99 -30.50
CA LYS A 546 5.54 2.51 -29.15
C LYS A 546 6.78 2.72 -28.28
N ILE A 547 7.72 1.78 -28.29
CA ILE A 547 8.81 1.71 -27.32
C ILE A 547 10.07 2.46 -27.80
N LYS A 548 10.55 2.18 -29.02
CA LYS A 548 11.76 2.80 -29.61
C LYS A 548 12.98 2.74 -28.67
N SER A 549 13.31 1.57 -28.13
CA SER A 549 14.42 1.39 -27.19
C SER A 549 15.01 -0.03 -27.20
N VAL A 550 16.33 -0.14 -27.02
CA VAL A 550 17.07 -1.40 -26.86
C VAL A 550 17.34 -1.64 -25.37
N TYR A 551 16.92 -2.80 -24.87
CA TYR A 551 17.13 -3.21 -23.48
C TYR A 551 18.18 -4.32 -23.37
N ARG A 552 19.04 -4.24 -22.35
CA ARG A 552 19.83 -5.37 -21.87
C ARG A 552 19.20 -5.92 -20.60
N LEU A 553 18.70 -7.14 -20.64
CA LEU A 553 18.14 -7.85 -19.49
C LEU A 553 19.22 -8.75 -18.89
N ASN A 554 19.67 -8.41 -17.67
CA ASN A 554 20.59 -9.23 -16.88
C ASN A 554 19.77 -10.09 -15.93
N ILE A 555 19.45 -11.32 -16.35
CA ILE A 555 18.62 -12.25 -15.59
C ILE A 555 19.50 -13.08 -14.66
N LEU A 556 19.28 -12.96 -13.35
CA LEU A 556 20.05 -13.62 -12.31
C LEU A 556 19.34 -14.92 -11.88
N PRO A 557 19.91 -16.12 -12.07
CA PRO A 557 19.29 -17.38 -11.63
C PRO A 557 19.02 -17.41 -10.11
N LYS A 558 19.93 -16.81 -9.34
CA LYS A 558 19.80 -16.57 -7.89
C LYS A 558 20.62 -15.34 -7.50
N LYS A 559 20.30 -14.75 -6.34
CA LYS A 559 20.98 -13.54 -5.83
C LYS A 559 22.50 -13.80 -5.71
N GLY A 560 23.30 -13.03 -6.43
CA GLY A 560 24.77 -13.13 -6.44
C GLY A 560 25.36 -14.11 -7.46
N ALA A 561 24.54 -14.89 -8.18
CA ALA A 561 25.03 -15.61 -9.36
C ALA A 561 25.31 -14.63 -10.51
N ALA A 562 26.27 -14.93 -11.38
CA ALA A 562 26.50 -14.12 -12.57
C ALA A 562 25.30 -14.25 -13.56
N PRO A 563 24.89 -13.17 -14.24
CA PRO A 563 23.66 -13.14 -15.03
C PRO A 563 23.76 -13.89 -16.36
N VAL A 564 22.61 -14.30 -16.89
CA VAL A 564 22.41 -14.48 -18.33
C VAL A 564 22.03 -13.12 -18.89
N LYS A 565 22.68 -12.70 -19.99
CA LYS A 565 22.46 -11.40 -20.63
C LYS A 565 21.60 -11.61 -21.87
N VAL A 566 20.51 -10.85 -22.00
CA VAL A 566 19.61 -10.90 -23.16
C VAL A 566 19.43 -9.48 -23.71
N ILE A 567 19.64 -9.30 -25.00
CA ILE A 567 19.30 -8.08 -25.72
C ILE A 567 17.87 -8.18 -26.26
N LEU A 568 17.04 -7.20 -25.93
CA LEU A 568 15.70 -7.00 -26.47
C LEU A 568 15.68 -5.69 -27.25
N ASP A 569 15.69 -5.79 -28.58
CA ASP A 569 15.63 -4.65 -29.49
C ASP A 569 14.18 -4.34 -29.86
N LEU A 570 13.65 -3.26 -29.29
CA LEU A 570 12.37 -2.66 -29.66
C LEU A 570 12.58 -1.25 -30.25
N LYS A 571 13.70 -1.07 -30.96
CA LYS A 571 14.11 0.19 -31.60
C LYS A 571 14.26 0.03 -33.11
N ASN A 572 14.83 -1.09 -33.54
CA ASN A 572 15.06 -1.44 -34.92
C ASN A 572 14.02 -2.45 -35.43
N MET A 573 13.85 -2.52 -36.75
CA MET A 573 12.97 -3.47 -37.43
C MET A 573 13.79 -4.52 -38.18
N PRO A 574 13.44 -5.82 -38.13
CA PRO A 574 12.43 -6.40 -37.25
C PRO A 574 12.86 -6.33 -35.76
N PRO A 575 11.93 -6.28 -34.81
CA PRO A 575 12.27 -6.41 -33.39
C PRO A 575 12.94 -7.76 -33.11
N THR A 576 13.94 -7.78 -32.23
CA THR A 576 14.67 -9.01 -31.91
C THR A 576 14.81 -9.23 -30.41
N ILE A 577 14.85 -10.49 -30.01
CA ILE A 577 15.32 -10.92 -28.70
C ILE A 577 16.42 -11.97 -28.90
N ARG A 578 17.61 -11.72 -28.32
CA ARG A 578 18.78 -12.61 -28.46
C ARG A 578 19.62 -12.65 -27.18
N GLU A 579 20.25 -13.79 -26.91
CA GLU A 579 21.29 -13.87 -25.86
C GLU A 579 22.48 -12.99 -26.28
N GLU A 580 23.17 -12.35 -25.32
CA GLU A 580 24.34 -11.53 -25.60
C GLU A 580 25.61 -12.39 -25.51
N ASP A 581 26.17 -12.72 -26.67
CA ASP A 581 27.52 -13.28 -26.82
C ASP A 581 28.57 -12.38 -26.14
N ASP A 582 29.68 -12.95 -25.65
CA ASP A 582 30.79 -12.20 -25.05
C ASP A 582 31.66 -11.42 -26.07
N ARG A 583 31.12 -11.10 -27.25
CA ARG A 583 31.74 -10.25 -28.29
C ARG A 583 30.95 -8.96 -28.47
N GLU A 584 31.70 -7.85 -28.44
CA GLU A 584 31.36 -6.44 -28.64
C GLU A 584 29.90 -5.97 -28.37
N HIS A 585 29.76 -5.12 -27.35
CA HIS A 585 28.47 -4.69 -26.81
C HIS A 585 27.66 -3.81 -27.77
N ALA A 586 26.46 -4.28 -28.14
CA ALA A 586 25.44 -3.41 -28.71
C ALA A 586 25.05 -2.30 -27.71
N ALA A 587 24.96 -1.05 -28.18
CA ALA A 587 24.57 0.08 -27.35
C ALA A 587 23.10 -0.03 -26.91
N CYS A 588 22.86 -0.37 -25.64
CA CYS A 588 21.52 -0.46 -25.05
C CYS A 588 21.09 0.87 -24.42
N ASP A 589 19.84 1.29 -24.65
CA ASP A 589 19.25 2.48 -24.02
C ASP A 589 19.02 2.26 -22.52
N CYS A 590 18.72 1.03 -22.08
CA CYS A 590 18.58 0.67 -20.66
C CYS A 590 19.04 -0.76 -20.35
N THR A 591 19.79 -0.94 -19.28
CA THR A 591 20.09 -2.24 -18.67
C THR A 591 19.20 -2.47 -17.44
N ILE A 592 18.49 -3.60 -17.42
CA ILE A 592 17.58 -4.02 -16.36
C ILE A 592 18.13 -5.30 -15.74
N THR A 593 18.45 -5.28 -14.44
CA THR A 593 18.99 -6.44 -13.72
C THR A 593 18.03 -6.89 -12.63
N LEU A 594 17.61 -8.16 -12.67
CA LEU A 594 16.59 -8.73 -11.77
C LEU A 594 16.76 -10.25 -11.63
N LEU A 595 16.10 -10.84 -10.63
CA LEU A 595 16.05 -12.29 -10.45
C LEU A 595 15.15 -12.94 -11.51
N ASP A 596 15.50 -14.16 -11.93
CA ASP A 596 14.72 -14.99 -12.86
C ASP A 596 13.23 -15.09 -12.48
N GLU A 597 12.94 -15.38 -11.20
CA GLU A 597 11.56 -15.45 -10.71
C GLU A 597 10.82 -14.10 -10.76
N ASP A 598 11.53 -12.99 -10.62
CA ASP A 598 10.94 -11.65 -10.67
C ASP A 598 10.74 -11.17 -12.11
N PHE A 599 11.60 -11.60 -13.04
CA PHE A 599 11.37 -11.46 -14.49
C PHE A 599 10.13 -12.25 -14.93
N VAL A 600 9.96 -13.49 -14.46
CA VAL A 600 8.73 -14.27 -14.72
C VAL A 600 7.49 -13.56 -14.15
N LYS A 601 7.54 -13.04 -12.92
CA LYS A 601 6.41 -12.28 -12.34
C LYS A 601 6.11 -11.01 -13.14
N LEU A 602 7.12 -10.31 -13.66
CA LEU A 602 6.97 -9.11 -14.47
C LEU A 602 6.32 -9.44 -15.82
N ALA A 603 6.80 -10.46 -16.53
CA ALA A 603 6.24 -10.93 -17.80
C ALA A 603 4.79 -11.42 -17.67
N LEU A 604 4.44 -12.04 -16.53
CA LEU A 604 3.07 -12.47 -16.23
C LEU A 604 2.15 -11.34 -15.71
N GLY A 605 2.62 -10.08 -15.66
CA GLY A 605 1.86 -8.94 -15.11
C GLY A 605 1.65 -8.98 -13.59
N LYS A 606 2.26 -9.94 -12.88
CA LYS A 606 2.16 -10.16 -11.43
C LYS A 606 3.14 -9.28 -10.62
N MET A 607 3.96 -8.47 -11.28
CA MET A 607 4.89 -7.52 -10.66
C MET A 607 4.87 -6.20 -11.42
N ASN A 608 4.60 -5.10 -10.70
CA ASN A 608 4.77 -3.75 -11.23
C ASN A 608 6.28 -3.40 -11.26
N PRO A 609 6.85 -2.98 -12.43
CA PRO A 609 8.28 -2.73 -12.57
C PRO A 609 8.78 -1.51 -11.76
N GLN A 610 7.96 -0.47 -11.62
CA GLN A 610 8.29 0.74 -10.85
C GLN A 610 8.36 0.41 -9.35
N LEU A 611 7.37 -0.33 -8.84
CA LEU A 611 7.36 -0.79 -7.44
C LEU A 611 8.51 -1.77 -7.17
N ALA A 612 8.84 -2.64 -8.12
CA ALA A 612 9.95 -3.57 -8.00
C ALA A 612 11.32 -2.86 -8.01
N PHE A 613 11.47 -1.75 -8.74
CA PHE A 613 12.63 -0.86 -8.64
C PHE A 613 12.70 -0.17 -7.27
N ILE A 614 11.59 0.40 -6.78
CA ILE A 614 11.52 1.03 -5.44
C ILE A 614 11.84 0.01 -4.32
N GLN A 615 11.42 -1.25 -4.47
CA GLN A 615 11.72 -2.36 -3.56
C GLN A 615 13.14 -2.94 -3.74
N GLY A 616 13.95 -2.43 -4.69
CA GLY A 616 15.31 -2.91 -4.95
C GLY A 616 15.40 -4.31 -5.58
N LYS A 617 14.30 -4.86 -6.09
CA LYS A 617 14.24 -6.14 -6.81
C LYS A 617 14.72 -6.01 -8.26
N ILE A 618 14.49 -4.84 -8.86
CA ILE A 618 15.02 -4.46 -10.16
C ILE A 618 16.09 -3.38 -9.95
N LYS A 619 17.23 -3.52 -10.63
CA LYS A 619 18.23 -2.46 -10.78
C LYS A 619 18.22 -1.96 -12.22
N LEU A 620 18.24 -0.64 -12.40
CA LEU A 620 18.24 0.04 -13.69
C LEU A 620 19.57 0.77 -13.90
N LYS A 621 20.10 0.76 -15.13
CA LYS A 621 21.25 1.58 -15.56
C LYS A 621 21.00 2.06 -16.99
N GLY A 622 21.19 3.35 -17.27
CA GLY A 622 20.90 3.95 -18.58
C GLY A 622 19.68 4.88 -18.53
N SER A 623 19.00 5.06 -19.67
CA SER A 623 17.89 6.00 -19.83
C SER A 623 16.69 5.63 -18.95
N MET A 624 16.33 6.56 -18.06
CA MET A 624 15.10 6.45 -17.26
C MET A 624 13.85 6.51 -18.14
N GLN A 625 13.88 7.26 -19.24
CA GLN A 625 12.78 7.32 -20.20
C GLN A 625 12.55 5.97 -20.89
N ALA A 626 13.63 5.25 -21.23
CA ALA A 626 13.52 3.87 -21.73
C ALA A 626 13.01 2.92 -20.64
N ALA A 627 13.48 3.06 -19.39
CA ALA A 627 13.01 2.25 -18.27
C ALA A 627 11.51 2.43 -17.97
N LEU A 628 10.98 3.66 -18.05
CA LEU A 628 9.54 3.94 -17.85
C LEU A 628 8.65 3.30 -18.92
N LYS A 629 9.17 3.07 -20.13
CA LYS A 629 8.47 2.34 -21.19
C LYS A 629 8.52 0.82 -20.99
N PHE A 630 9.36 0.29 -20.10
CA PHE A 630 9.46 -1.15 -19.83
C PHE A 630 8.31 -1.64 -18.96
N THR A 631 7.14 -1.78 -19.56
CA THR A 631 5.89 -2.21 -18.91
C THR A 631 5.53 -3.66 -19.27
N PRO A 632 4.63 -4.32 -18.51
CA PRO A 632 4.14 -5.65 -18.84
C PRO A 632 3.54 -5.79 -20.26
N ASP A 633 3.08 -4.70 -20.88
CA ASP A 633 2.61 -4.67 -22.27
C ASP A 633 3.65 -5.12 -23.32
N ILE A 634 4.94 -5.15 -22.98
CA ILE A 634 6.01 -5.65 -23.85
C ILE A 634 5.94 -7.18 -24.01
N PHE A 635 5.29 -7.87 -23.07
CA PHE A 635 5.16 -9.32 -23.06
C PHE A 635 3.82 -9.72 -23.67
N PRO A 636 3.75 -10.83 -24.44
CA PRO A 636 2.50 -11.28 -25.02
C PRO A 636 1.46 -11.57 -23.93
N LYS A 637 0.21 -11.17 -24.19
CA LYS A 637 -0.91 -11.38 -23.26
C LYS A 637 -1.07 -12.88 -22.98
N THR A 638 -1.00 -13.24 -21.71
CA THR A 638 -0.85 -14.61 -21.19
C THR A 638 -2.08 -15.52 -21.34
N SER A 639 -3.05 -15.17 -22.17
CA SER A 639 -4.21 -16.03 -22.49
C SER A 639 -3.91 -17.11 -23.54
N ARG A 640 -2.68 -17.18 -24.06
CA ARG A 640 -2.20 -18.18 -25.04
C ARG A 640 -0.82 -18.76 -24.68
N LEU A 641 -0.48 -18.80 -23.38
CA LEU A 641 0.83 -19.20 -22.85
C LEU A 641 0.72 -20.47 -21.99
#